data_AF-A0A972EGH9-F1
#
_entry.id   AF-A0A972EGH9-F1
#
_cell.length_a   1.000
_cell.length_b   1.000
_cell.length_c   1.000
_cell.angle_alpha   90.00
_cell.angle_beta   90.00
_cell.angle_gamma   90.00
#
_symmetry.space_group_name_H-M   'P 1'
#
loop_
_entity.id
_entity.type
_entity.pdbx_description
1 polymer ?
#
loop_
_entity_poly.entity_id
_entity_poly.type
_entity_poly.pdbx_seq_one_letter_code
_entity_poly.pdbx_strand_id
1 'polypeptide(L)'
;MACCEGVGFNYVLNSLGLAENPSYESCYIKKVQYFKRSRKLLLQIIGKQILEYGQIENSLHQLKKAIKENSQIDVEIYFSYDIEYNSLEELISMNWRNLLYILQKNVSPFSIAEDSVSRNVTNSDLRLMFKSDTIAGKMKEKMVDAQIERHFLEQFNTTINCEICTNNREPNLRKYEPNKKEHLSASILFGKKFSGKTEKIADIGLDSDNVIIEGEIFSIEIKELKNGKELAILNITDYTNSIIAKIFERKNQTIKFEEMFFEGMAIRARGNVKYDSFIRENVVMLTDITQIDRVERNDLHREKRVELHLHTQMSAMDGVSSISDFVEQASKWGHKAVALTDHGVVQAFPEAMDAGRKYGIKIIYGMEGYFVNDRIKIVEGNDTYSFDEEFVVFDIETTGLSSRNDKITEIGAVKIKNGRIIDSYSSLINPEIEIPVKITKLTGITDDMVRDKPTVETVLPEFLKFVGERPVIAHNAGFDVAFIRENIKKIDEIFTNTIIDTLNLSRALLPNLKRHRLDIVAKELKVPLLDHHRAVDDSKATAKIFIELIKIMRSKNIFSLEDINNQLGTKIDFKKLNTYHIVILAKNQTGLENLYKIVSESHLNYFYKKPRIPKSLLDKHRDGLILGTACEAGELFQSILSNKPIEQIEHIADYYDYLEIQPIANNMFLIEKGKVKNENELREINKNIVELGDKLEKPVVATGDVHFLNPQDSIFRQILMTGQGFGNIDSQTSLYFKTTDEMLEEFSYLGAEKSIEVVIQNPNRICSKIEDLMPIPDGTFSPKIEGSEEELKNMCYNKAKKIYGEDMPAIVKDRLDKELGSIVNNGYAVMYVIAHKLVAKSLNDGYLVGSRGSVGSSLAATMSEITEVNPLPPHYVCPKCKYSDFISDGSYGSGVDLPDKSCPVCNEMLIKDGHDIPFEVFLGFEGDKEPDIDLNFASEYQSEAHKYIEKLFGEGKVFRAGTIGTIGNKTAYGFVRKYIEENQLHCNTAEINRLTNGCTGVKRTSGQHPGGIIIVPADYDIHKFTPIQYPANDSKSGVITTHFDYDSISGRLLKLDVLGHDVPTIIKMLEDLTNVSVKDIPLNNEETMGIFTGTKPLGICAEEIDCEVGTLGIPEFGTKFVRQILIDTQPETFAELVRISGLSHGTDVWINNAHDLIRDNVAGLKDVISTRDDIMNYLISRGLSPKTSFTIMENIRKGKGLTLGHEQEMKEHGVPQWYIDSCNKIKYMFPKAHATAYVMMSFRIAYFKVHYPEA
;
A
#
# COMPACT_ATOMS: atom_id res chain seq x y z
N MET A 1 24.44 4.03 -37.50
CA MET A 1 24.55 3.02 -36.42
C MET A 1 23.52 1.89 -36.56
N ALA A 2 22.30 2.11 -37.07
CA ALA A 2 21.32 1.03 -37.30
C ALA A 2 21.64 0.06 -38.48
N CYS A 3 22.69 0.32 -39.26
CA CYS A 3 23.12 -0.54 -40.39
C CYS A 3 24.44 -1.30 -40.12
N CYS A 4 24.86 -1.46 -38.86
CA CYS A 4 26.16 -2.02 -38.51
C CYS A 4 26.15 -3.53 -38.23
N GLU A 5 24.98 -4.19 -38.24
CA GLU A 5 24.89 -5.65 -38.08
C GLU A 5 25.51 -6.35 -39.31
N GLY A 6 26.43 -7.28 -39.07
CA GLY A 6 27.20 -7.99 -40.09
C GLY A 6 28.48 -7.27 -40.56
N VAL A 7 28.77 -6.06 -40.06
CA VAL A 7 29.97 -5.29 -40.44
C VAL A 7 31.21 -5.80 -39.69
N GLY A 8 32.34 -5.91 -40.39
CA GLY A 8 33.62 -6.30 -39.81
C GLY A 8 34.11 -5.33 -38.73
N PHE A 9 34.65 -5.84 -37.63
CA PHE A 9 34.98 -5.02 -36.46
C PHE A 9 36.09 -3.99 -36.74
N ASN A 10 37.09 -4.34 -37.56
CA ASN A 10 38.13 -3.40 -38.01
C ASN A 10 37.57 -2.20 -38.78
N TYR A 11 36.53 -2.41 -39.59
CA TYR A 11 35.87 -1.31 -40.31
C TYR A 11 35.24 -0.31 -39.33
N VAL A 12 34.66 -0.81 -38.24
CA VAL A 12 34.05 0.02 -37.20
C VAL A 12 35.11 0.80 -36.42
N LEU A 13 36.23 0.17 -36.08
CA LEU A 13 37.37 0.84 -35.44
C LEU A 13 37.92 1.97 -36.32
N ASN A 14 38.16 1.69 -37.61
CA ASN A 14 38.66 2.68 -38.57
C ASN A 14 37.67 3.85 -38.76
N SER A 15 36.37 3.57 -38.85
CA SER A 15 35.33 4.61 -38.97
C SER A 15 35.25 5.56 -37.76
N LEU A 16 35.82 5.17 -36.61
CA LEU A 16 35.90 5.95 -35.38
C LEU A 16 37.32 6.52 -35.14
N GLY A 17 38.21 6.43 -36.12
CA GLY A 17 39.58 6.94 -36.05
C GLY A 17 40.53 6.10 -35.19
N LEU A 18 40.18 4.84 -34.90
CA LEU A 18 41.00 3.90 -34.15
C LEU A 18 41.82 3.01 -35.09
N ALA A 19 43.03 2.65 -34.69
CA ALA A 19 43.91 1.80 -35.50
C ALA A 19 43.33 0.39 -35.67
N GLU A 20 43.38 -0.13 -36.90
CA GLU A 20 42.99 -1.52 -37.18
C GLU A 20 43.94 -2.50 -36.48
N ASN A 21 43.39 -3.63 -36.03
CA ASN A 21 44.18 -4.72 -35.45
C ASN A 21 43.97 -5.98 -36.30
N PRO A 22 45.04 -6.58 -36.86
CA PRO A 22 44.93 -7.80 -37.67
C PRO A 22 44.19 -8.94 -36.97
N SER A 23 44.27 -9.01 -35.64
CA SER A 23 43.58 -10.01 -34.82
C SER A 23 42.04 -9.93 -34.94
N TYR A 24 41.47 -8.78 -35.33
CA TYR A 24 40.02 -8.56 -35.47
C TYR A 24 39.45 -8.79 -36.87
N GLU A 25 40.25 -9.24 -37.84
CA GLU A 25 39.78 -9.52 -39.21
C GLU A 25 38.66 -10.58 -39.26
N SER A 26 38.65 -11.49 -38.29
CA SER A 26 37.66 -12.55 -38.12
C SER A 26 36.48 -12.17 -37.22
N CYS A 27 36.37 -10.89 -36.82
CA CYS A 27 35.34 -10.40 -35.91
C CYS A 27 34.32 -9.51 -36.64
N TYR A 28 33.04 -9.65 -36.29
CA TYR A 28 31.97 -8.83 -36.84
C TYR A 28 30.94 -8.45 -35.77
N ILE A 29 30.18 -7.40 -36.02
CA ILE A 29 29.11 -6.95 -35.12
C ILE A 29 27.86 -7.80 -35.37
N LYS A 30 27.41 -8.54 -34.35
CA LYS A 30 26.17 -9.32 -34.42
C LYS A 30 24.93 -8.46 -34.23
N LYS A 31 24.98 -7.53 -33.26
CA LYS A 31 23.80 -6.76 -32.85
C LYS A 31 24.19 -5.39 -32.32
N VAL A 32 23.39 -4.38 -32.66
CA VAL A 32 23.50 -3.02 -32.11
C VAL A 32 22.15 -2.57 -31.58
N GLN A 33 22.07 -2.21 -30.30
CA GLN A 33 20.82 -1.78 -29.68
C GLN A 33 21.02 -0.47 -28.90
N TYR A 34 20.24 0.56 -29.25
CA TYR A 34 20.31 1.87 -28.59
C TYR A 34 19.07 2.11 -27.71
N PHE A 35 19.30 2.35 -26.43
CA PHE A 35 18.27 2.64 -25.43
C PHE A 35 18.11 4.16 -25.30
N LYS A 36 17.08 4.69 -25.97
CA LYS A 36 16.84 6.13 -26.12
C LYS A 36 16.63 6.89 -24.79
N ARG A 37 16.03 6.25 -23.77
CA ARG A 37 15.76 6.87 -22.46
C ARG A 37 17.01 6.92 -21.55
N SER A 38 17.87 5.91 -21.60
CA SER A 38 19.09 5.83 -20.78
C SER A 38 20.36 6.28 -21.49
N ARG A 39 20.25 6.73 -22.76
CA ARG A 39 21.39 7.07 -23.64
C ARG A 39 22.47 5.99 -23.65
N LYS A 40 22.06 4.72 -23.70
CA LYS A 40 22.94 3.56 -23.62
C LYS A 40 22.96 2.80 -24.95
N LEU A 41 24.14 2.45 -25.45
CA LEU A 41 24.34 1.64 -26.65
C LEU A 41 24.91 0.27 -26.27
N LEU A 42 24.26 -0.79 -26.71
CA LEU A 42 24.74 -2.15 -26.56
C LEU A 42 25.28 -2.65 -27.90
N LEU A 43 26.53 -3.09 -27.90
CA LEU A 43 27.23 -3.68 -29.04
C LEU A 43 27.55 -5.14 -28.74
N GLN A 44 27.06 -6.07 -29.56
CA GLN A 44 27.44 -7.47 -29.49
C GLN A 44 28.40 -7.81 -30.63
N ILE A 45 29.59 -8.29 -30.30
CA ILE A 45 30.65 -8.65 -31.24
C ILE A 45 30.84 -10.17 -31.20
N ILE A 46 30.93 -10.79 -32.38
CA ILE A 46 31.28 -12.20 -32.54
C ILE A 46 32.65 -12.31 -33.19
N GLY A 47 33.56 -13.07 -32.56
CA GLY A 47 34.81 -13.53 -33.16
C GLY A 47 34.72 -14.97 -33.67
N LYS A 48 35.31 -15.26 -34.84
CA LYS A 48 35.44 -16.63 -35.39
C LYS A 48 36.72 -17.35 -34.97
N GLN A 49 37.59 -16.71 -34.19
CA GLN A 49 38.78 -17.30 -33.58
C GLN A 49 38.98 -16.71 -32.18
N ILE A 50 39.54 -17.48 -31.25
CA ILE A 50 39.78 -17.02 -29.87
C ILE A 50 40.89 -15.97 -29.89
N LEU A 51 40.62 -14.81 -29.32
CA LEU A 51 41.60 -13.72 -29.20
C LEU A 51 42.16 -13.66 -27.78
N GLU A 52 43.43 -13.24 -27.66
CA GLU A 52 44.08 -13.08 -26.36
C GLU A 52 43.54 -11.85 -25.61
N TYR A 53 43.09 -12.03 -24.38
CA TYR A 53 42.39 -11.01 -23.57
C TYR A 53 43.15 -9.68 -23.43
N GLY A 54 44.47 -9.76 -23.27
CA GLY A 54 45.34 -8.58 -23.15
C GLY A 54 45.30 -7.68 -24.39
N GLN A 55 44.97 -8.22 -25.57
CA GLN A 55 44.83 -7.46 -26.81
C GLN A 55 43.42 -6.87 -26.97
N ILE A 56 42.40 -7.49 -26.37
CA ILE A 56 41.00 -7.08 -26.43
C ILE A 56 40.70 -5.91 -25.48
N GLU A 57 41.18 -5.99 -24.23
CA GLU A 57 40.80 -5.06 -23.16
C GLU A 57 41.15 -3.59 -23.51
N ASN A 58 42.33 -3.37 -24.10
CA ASN A 58 42.77 -2.03 -24.50
C ASN A 58 41.95 -1.47 -25.68
N SER A 59 41.68 -2.28 -26.70
CA SER A 59 40.89 -1.87 -27.87
C SER A 59 39.42 -1.59 -27.52
N LEU A 60 38.82 -2.41 -26.64
CA LEU A 60 37.46 -2.17 -26.14
C LEU A 60 37.38 -0.92 -25.27
N HIS A 61 38.42 -0.65 -24.47
CA HIS A 61 38.49 0.58 -23.66
C HIS A 61 38.58 1.82 -24.55
N GLN A 62 39.44 1.80 -25.58
CA GLN A 62 39.56 2.89 -26.56
C GLN A 62 38.26 3.11 -27.34
N LEU A 63 37.57 2.04 -27.74
CA LEU A 63 36.28 2.12 -28.42
C LEU A 63 35.18 2.74 -27.54
N LYS A 64 35.06 2.28 -26.28
CA LYS A 64 34.11 2.87 -25.32
C LYS A 64 34.39 4.35 -25.09
N LYS A 65 35.66 4.72 -24.96
CA LYS A 65 36.09 6.11 -24.79
C LYS A 65 35.76 6.95 -26.02
N ALA A 66 36.10 6.50 -27.23
CA ALA A 66 35.84 7.22 -28.47
C ALA A 66 34.34 7.45 -28.73
N ILE A 67 33.47 6.49 -28.41
CA ILE A 67 32.03 6.67 -28.57
C ILE A 67 31.48 7.63 -27.50
N LYS A 68 31.94 7.51 -26.24
CA LYS A 68 31.52 8.38 -25.14
C LYS A 68 31.91 9.84 -25.38
N GLU A 69 33.13 10.07 -25.87
CA GLU A 69 33.65 11.41 -26.18
C GLU A 69 32.95 12.07 -27.37
N ASN A 70 32.62 11.31 -28.42
CA ASN A 70 31.99 11.87 -29.62
C ASN A 70 30.46 12.01 -29.53
N SER A 71 29.77 11.35 -28.58
CA SER A 71 28.30 11.28 -28.60
C SER A 71 27.59 11.36 -27.25
N GLN A 72 28.31 11.45 -26.12
CA GLN A 72 27.73 11.40 -24.75
C GLN A 72 26.81 10.17 -24.50
N ILE A 73 27.04 9.08 -25.24
CA ILE A 73 26.32 7.81 -25.11
C ILE A 73 27.19 6.84 -24.33
N ASP A 74 26.62 6.18 -23.32
CA ASP A 74 27.32 5.11 -22.61
C ASP A 74 27.26 3.81 -23.41
N VAL A 75 28.37 3.08 -23.52
CA VAL A 75 28.47 1.89 -24.37
C VAL A 75 28.78 0.64 -23.57
N GLU A 76 27.91 -0.36 -23.69
CA GLU A 76 28.17 -1.73 -23.28
C GLU A 76 28.56 -2.57 -24.48
N ILE A 77 29.64 -3.34 -24.32
CA ILE A 77 30.16 -4.20 -25.38
C ILE A 77 30.23 -5.61 -24.83
N TYR A 78 29.54 -6.52 -25.50
CA TYR A 78 29.56 -7.95 -25.24
C TYR A 78 30.37 -8.63 -26.34
N PHE A 79 31.40 -9.37 -25.95
CA PHE A 79 32.26 -10.11 -26.88
C PHE A 79 32.06 -11.60 -26.67
N SER A 80 31.66 -12.29 -27.73
CA SER A 80 31.41 -13.74 -27.74
C SER A 80 32.09 -14.38 -28.94
N TYR A 81 32.24 -15.70 -28.92
CA TYR A 81 32.88 -16.46 -29.97
C TYR A 81 31.92 -17.48 -30.59
N ASP A 82 32.00 -17.61 -31.90
CA ASP A 82 31.27 -18.60 -32.69
C ASP A 82 32.31 -19.50 -33.36
N ILE A 83 32.72 -20.54 -32.63
CA ILE A 83 33.85 -21.42 -32.97
C ILE A 83 33.40 -22.86 -32.80
N GLU A 84 33.67 -23.70 -33.80
CA GLU A 84 33.41 -25.13 -33.73
C GLU A 84 34.55 -25.85 -32.99
N TYR A 85 34.21 -26.69 -32.03
CA TYR A 85 35.14 -27.56 -31.29
C TYR A 85 34.45 -28.91 -31.00
N ASN A 86 35.23 -29.98 -30.95
CA ASN A 86 34.71 -31.35 -30.83
C ASN A 86 34.62 -31.85 -29.39
N SER A 87 35.27 -31.16 -28.44
CA SER A 87 35.24 -31.50 -27.01
C SER A 87 35.57 -30.29 -26.13
N LEU A 88 35.15 -30.34 -24.86
CA LEU A 88 35.51 -29.30 -23.89
C LEU A 88 37.04 -29.19 -23.69
N GLU A 89 37.76 -30.31 -23.80
CA GLU A 89 39.22 -30.33 -23.69
C GLU A 89 39.89 -29.57 -24.84
N GLU A 90 39.36 -29.68 -26.05
CA GLU A 90 39.79 -28.90 -27.22
C GLU A 90 39.54 -27.40 -27.00
N LEU A 91 38.34 -27.03 -26.55
CA LEU A 91 37.98 -25.64 -26.27
C LEU A 91 38.85 -25.02 -25.16
N ILE A 92 39.09 -25.75 -24.06
CA ILE A 92 39.96 -25.31 -22.95
C ILE A 92 41.41 -25.17 -23.43
N SER A 93 41.87 -26.06 -24.31
CA SER A 93 43.21 -25.98 -24.89
C SER A 93 43.37 -24.76 -25.79
N MET A 94 42.38 -24.46 -26.64
CA MET A 94 42.35 -23.27 -27.49
C MET A 94 42.27 -21.97 -26.67
N ASN A 95 41.59 -21.98 -25.52
CA ASN A 95 41.40 -20.81 -24.66
C ASN A 95 42.39 -20.72 -23.47
N TRP A 96 43.42 -21.58 -23.42
CA TRP A 96 44.25 -21.74 -22.22
C TRP A 96 44.98 -20.46 -21.80
N ARG A 97 45.49 -19.69 -22.76
CA ARG A 97 46.19 -18.43 -22.47
C ARG A 97 45.30 -17.40 -21.79
N ASN A 98 44.02 -17.36 -22.15
CA ASN A 98 43.04 -16.48 -21.51
C ASN A 98 42.69 -16.96 -20.10
N LEU A 99 42.61 -18.27 -19.88
CA LEU A 99 42.44 -18.84 -18.55
C LEU A 99 43.65 -18.52 -17.66
N LEU A 100 44.87 -18.69 -18.15
CA LEU A 100 46.09 -18.28 -17.43
C LEU A 100 46.07 -16.79 -17.09
N TYR A 101 45.61 -15.93 -18.01
CA TYR A 101 45.47 -14.49 -17.76
C TYR A 101 44.45 -14.20 -16.64
N ILE A 102 43.29 -14.88 -16.63
CA ILE A 102 42.28 -14.76 -15.57
C ILE A 102 42.87 -15.19 -14.22
N LEU A 103 43.65 -16.29 -14.20
CA LEU A 103 44.35 -16.74 -13.00
C LEU A 103 45.38 -15.70 -12.52
N GLN A 104 46.22 -15.18 -13.43
CA GLN A 104 47.25 -14.18 -13.12
C GLN A 104 46.71 -12.80 -12.72
N LYS A 105 45.52 -12.40 -13.16
CA LYS A 105 44.89 -11.14 -12.72
C LYS A 105 44.41 -11.23 -11.27
N ASN A 106 44.01 -12.42 -10.83
CA ASN A 106 43.46 -12.64 -9.50
C ASN A 106 44.54 -12.85 -8.41
N VAL A 107 45.80 -13.12 -8.78
CA VAL A 107 46.95 -13.27 -7.86
C VAL A 107 48.18 -12.59 -8.47
N SER A 108 48.90 -11.74 -7.72
CA SER A 108 50.04 -10.91 -8.17
C SER A 108 50.82 -11.47 -9.40
N PRO A 109 51.09 -10.66 -10.46
CA PRO A 109 51.54 -11.11 -11.78
C PRO A 109 52.79 -12.01 -11.85
N PHE A 110 53.56 -12.13 -10.77
CA PHE A 110 54.80 -12.89 -10.69
C PHE A 110 54.68 -14.28 -10.02
N SER A 111 53.46 -14.78 -9.78
CA SER A 111 53.25 -15.96 -8.92
C SER A 111 52.80 -17.25 -9.63
N ILE A 112 52.43 -17.21 -10.92
CA ILE A 112 51.93 -18.38 -11.66
C ILE A 112 52.60 -18.46 -13.05
N ALA A 113 53.58 -19.34 -13.18
CA ALA A 113 54.12 -19.77 -14.47
C ALA A 113 53.18 -20.84 -15.09
N GLU A 114 53.11 -20.95 -16.41
CA GLU A 114 52.28 -21.95 -17.11
C GLU A 114 52.49 -23.38 -16.57
N ASP A 115 53.71 -23.70 -16.15
CA ASP A 115 54.12 -25.02 -15.60
C ASP A 115 53.73 -25.25 -14.11
N SER A 116 53.01 -24.31 -13.50
CA SER A 116 52.62 -24.34 -12.08
C SER A 116 51.16 -24.75 -11.84
N VAL A 117 50.36 -24.88 -12.90
CA VAL A 117 48.95 -25.30 -12.88
C VAL A 117 48.78 -26.50 -13.80
N SER A 118 48.38 -27.65 -13.25
CA SER A 118 47.93 -28.79 -14.06
C SER A 118 46.41 -28.77 -14.20
N ARG A 119 45.91 -29.16 -15.37
CA ARG A 119 44.46 -29.22 -15.65
C ARG A 119 44.05 -30.66 -15.94
N ASN A 120 42.87 -31.03 -15.49
CA ASN A 120 42.20 -32.27 -15.86
C ASN A 120 40.78 -31.93 -16.32
N VAL A 121 40.37 -32.42 -17.48
CA VAL A 121 39.07 -32.14 -18.08
C VAL A 121 38.34 -33.45 -18.28
N THR A 122 37.14 -33.57 -17.71
CA THR A 122 36.28 -34.75 -17.86
C THR A 122 34.85 -34.31 -18.09
N ASN A 123 34.24 -34.67 -19.22
CA ASN A 123 32.91 -34.22 -19.62
C ASN A 123 32.77 -32.68 -19.57
N SER A 124 31.96 -32.17 -18.64
CA SER A 124 31.73 -30.75 -18.37
C SER A 124 32.55 -30.20 -17.20
N ASP A 125 33.39 -31.03 -16.56
CA ASP A 125 34.17 -30.65 -15.39
C ASP A 125 35.62 -30.28 -15.77
N LEU A 126 36.07 -29.11 -15.33
CA LEU A 126 37.46 -28.65 -15.41
C LEU A 126 38.04 -28.59 -14.01
N ARG A 127 39.05 -29.43 -13.72
CA ARG A 127 39.82 -29.35 -12.48
C ARG A 127 41.14 -28.64 -12.71
N LEU A 128 41.38 -27.55 -11.98
CA LEU A 128 42.65 -26.81 -11.96
C LEU A 128 43.42 -27.13 -10.68
N MET A 129 44.52 -27.83 -10.82
CA MET A 129 45.35 -28.28 -9.71
C MET A 129 46.57 -27.37 -9.56
N PHE A 130 46.69 -26.73 -8.40
CA PHE A 130 47.83 -25.85 -8.08
C PHE A 130 48.84 -26.56 -7.18
N LYS A 131 50.13 -26.30 -7.40
CA LYS A 131 51.22 -26.83 -6.56
C LYS A 131 51.28 -26.19 -5.16
N SER A 132 50.64 -25.03 -4.95
CA SER A 132 50.65 -24.29 -3.69
C SER A 132 49.24 -24.16 -3.09
N ASP A 133 49.06 -24.69 -1.89
CA ASP A 133 47.80 -24.57 -1.12
C ASP A 133 47.43 -23.10 -0.86
N THR A 134 48.43 -22.25 -0.64
CA THR A 134 48.22 -20.81 -0.42
C THR A 134 47.66 -20.11 -1.67
N ILE A 135 48.07 -20.55 -2.86
CA ILE A 135 47.54 -19.99 -4.13
C ILE A 135 46.13 -20.53 -4.37
N ALA A 136 45.91 -21.84 -4.25
CA ALA A 136 44.58 -22.44 -4.43
C ALA A 136 43.54 -21.89 -3.45
N GLY A 137 43.92 -21.69 -2.18
CA GLY A 137 43.06 -21.09 -1.16
C GLY A 137 42.65 -19.66 -1.53
N LYS A 138 43.59 -18.83 -1.98
CA LYS A 138 43.30 -17.47 -2.46
C LYS A 138 42.41 -17.44 -3.70
N MET A 139 42.55 -18.43 -4.59
CA MET A 139 41.68 -18.54 -5.77
C MET A 139 40.25 -18.92 -5.40
N LYS A 140 40.06 -19.85 -4.45
CA LYS A 140 38.73 -20.19 -3.92
C LYS A 140 38.08 -19.03 -3.19
N GLU A 141 38.84 -18.30 -2.36
CA GLU A 141 38.36 -17.12 -1.66
C GLU A 141 37.86 -16.03 -2.64
N LYS A 142 38.54 -15.88 -3.78
CA LYS A 142 38.14 -14.95 -4.85
C LYS A 142 37.14 -15.53 -5.85
N MET A 143 36.63 -16.75 -5.59
CA MET A 143 35.68 -17.46 -6.46
C MET A 143 36.12 -17.52 -7.92
N VAL A 144 37.41 -17.81 -8.16
CA VAL A 144 37.99 -17.80 -9.51
C VAL A 144 37.45 -18.95 -10.37
N ASP A 145 37.04 -20.05 -9.75
CA ASP A 145 36.22 -21.11 -10.35
C ASP A 145 34.96 -20.54 -10.99
N ALA A 146 34.14 -19.82 -10.22
CA ALA A 146 32.91 -19.21 -10.72
C ALA A 146 33.17 -18.13 -11.81
N GLN A 147 34.30 -17.41 -11.73
CA GLN A 147 34.71 -16.47 -12.79
C GLN A 147 35.03 -17.21 -14.11
N ILE A 148 35.68 -18.38 -14.03
CA ILE A 148 35.98 -19.22 -15.19
C ILE A 148 34.69 -19.81 -15.76
N GLU A 149 33.77 -20.31 -14.93
CA GLU A 149 32.47 -20.81 -15.37
C GLU A 149 31.66 -19.74 -16.09
N ARG A 150 31.59 -18.53 -15.51
CA ARG A 150 30.94 -17.37 -16.13
C ARG A 150 31.58 -16.99 -17.44
N HIS A 151 32.91 -17.00 -17.51
CA HIS A 151 33.66 -16.72 -18.74
C HIS A 151 33.26 -17.67 -19.87
N PHE A 152 33.14 -18.97 -19.60
CA PHE A 152 32.74 -19.94 -20.63
C PHE A 152 31.26 -19.81 -21.03
N LEU A 153 30.38 -19.49 -20.08
CA LEU A 153 28.97 -19.24 -20.37
C LEU A 153 28.78 -17.97 -21.21
N GLU A 154 29.45 -16.87 -20.87
CA GLU A 154 29.28 -15.58 -21.55
C GLU A 154 29.95 -15.57 -22.93
N GLN A 155 31.14 -16.16 -23.06
CA GLN A 155 31.92 -16.06 -24.30
C GLN A 155 31.66 -17.18 -25.29
N PHE A 156 31.38 -18.39 -24.80
CA PHE A 156 31.24 -19.59 -25.64
C PHE A 156 29.85 -20.24 -25.49
N ASN A 157 28.93 -19.65 -24.73
CA ASN A 157 27.62 -20.23 -24.41
C ASN A 157 27.71 -21.69 -23.90
N THR A 158 28.78 -22.00 -23.18
CA THR A 158 29.12 -23.35 -22.74
C THR A 158 29.12 -23.43 -21.22
N THR A 159 28.28 -24.29 -20.66
CA THR A 159 28.28 -24.56 -19.22
C THR A 159 29.39 -25.53 -18.87
N ILE A 160 30.26 -25.11 -17.96
CA ILE A 160 31.29 -25.96 -17.35
C ILE A 160 31.19 -25.86 -15.84
N ASN A 161 31.71 -26.86 -15.14
CA ASN A 161 31.88 -26.87 -13.70
C ASN A 161 33.40 -26.84 -13.42
N CYS A 162 33.88 -25.75 -12.84
CA CYS A 162 35.30 -25.54 -12.60
C CYS A 162 35.61 -25.80 -11.13
N GLU A 163 36.51 -26.74 -10.84
CA GLU A 163 36.95 -27.02 -9.48
C GLU A 163 38.43 -26.65 -9.33
N ILE A 164 38.74 -25.80 -8.35
CA ILE A 164 40.13 -25.51 -7.99
C ILE A 164 40.57 -26.49 -6.90
N CYS A 165 41.63 -27.26 -7.15
CA CYS A 165 42.11 -28.30 -6.24
C CYS A 165 43.58 -28.07 -5.87
N THR A 166 44.00 -28.66 -4.74
CA THR A 166 45.42 -28.81 -4.39
C THR A 166 45.83 -30.27 -4.55
N ASN A 167 47.10 -30.52 -4.86
CA ASN A 167 47.62 -31.88 -4.92
C ASN A 167 47.65 -32.49 -3.51
N ASN A 168 46.56 -33.20 -3.15
CA ASN A 168 46.28 -34.03 -1.98
C ASN A 168 45.32 -33.44 -0.91
N ARG A 169 44.01 -33.66 -1.09
CA ARG A 169 43.03 -34.20 -0.11
C ARG A 169 41.57 -33.99 -0.58
N GLU A 170 40.74 -35.02 -0.50
CA GLU A 170 39.27 -34.95 -0.66
C GLU A 170 38.61 -34.17 0.50
N PRO A 171 37.49 -33.45 0.28
CA PRO A 171 36.93 -32.54 1.27
C PRO A 171 36.02 -33.27 2.28
N ASN A 172 36.35 -33.14 3.56
CA ASN A 172 35.40 -33.34 4.65
C ASN A 172 34.44 -32.14 4.73
N LEU A 173 33.13 -32.42 4.79
CA LEU A 173 32.09 -31.48 5.19
C LEU A 173 32.41 -30.93 6.60
N ARG A 174 32.82 -29.66 6.68
CA ARG A 174 32.95 -28.95 7.95
C ARG A 174 31.75 -28.04 8.17
N LYS A 175 31.14 -28.23 9.34
CA LYS A 175 30.16 -27.35 9.98
C LYS A 175 30.60 -25.88 9.91
N TYR A 176 29.64 -25.02 9.59
CA TYR A 176 29.76 -23.57 9.66
C TYR A 176 29.99 -23.14 11.11
N GLU A 177 31.18 -22.63 11.40
CA GLU A 177 31.41 -21.74 12.54
C GLU A 177 31.61 -20.32 11.99
N PRO A 178 30.90 -19.31 12.52
CA PRO A 178 31.06 -17.94 12.08
C PRO A 178 32.37 -17.40 12.68
N ASN A 179 33.36 -17.06 11.84
CA ASN A 179 34.48 -16.26 12.32
C ASN A 179 34.91 -15.17 11.32
N LYS A 180 34.84 -13.94 11.84
CA LYS A 180 35.56 -12.69 11.53
C LYS A 180 35.77 -12.36 10.04
N LYS A 181 34.89 -11.49 9.52
CA LYS A 181 35.04 -10.78 8.24
C LYS A 181 36.25 -9.82 8.30
N GLU A 182 37.23 -10.02 7.41
CA GLU A 182 38.10 -8.93 6.95
C GLU A 182 37.34 -8.14 5.86
N HIS A 183 37.13 -6.84 6.06
CA HIS A 183 36.44 -5.96 5.11
C HIS A 183 37.32 -5.67 3.88
N LEU A 184 36.83 -6.01 2.68
CA LEU A 184 37.40 -5.58 1.39
C LEU A 184 36.81 -4.23 0.96
N SER A 185 37.71 -3.30 0.61
CA SER A 185 37.55 -1.93 0.06
C SER A 185 36.46 -1.00 0.61
N ALA A 186 36.62 -0.54 1.84
CA ALA A 186 35.84 0.57 2.40
C ALA A 186 36.36 1.94 1.87
N SER A 187 35.49 2.75 1.25
CA SER A 187 35.81 4.09 0.74
C SER A 187 35.73 5.12 1.89
N ILE A 188 36.77 5.94 2.05
CA ILE A 188 36.80 6.94 3.12
C ILE A 188 35.90 8.11 2.72
N LEU A 189 34.83 8.34 3.48
CA LEU A 189 33.94 9.48 3.26
C LEU A 189 34.47 10.72 4.00
N PHE A 190 34.92 10.56 5.25
CA PHE A 190 35.35 11.67 6.08
C PHE A 190 36.50 11.25 7.02
N GLY A 191 37.48 12.12 7.25
CA GLY A 191 38.59 11.83 8.16
C GLY A 191 39.65 10.88 7.59
N LYS A 192 40.12 9.92 8.41
CA LYS A 192 41.20 8.97 8.08
C LYS A 192 40.68 7.54 8.14
N LYS A 193 41.36 6.60 7.46
CA LYS A 193 41.09 5.16 7.62
C LYS A 193 41.40 4.73 9.07
N PHE A 194 40.54 3.89 9.63
CA PHE A 194 40.70 3.36 10.99
C PHE A 194 40.30 1.88 11.06
N SER A 195 40.75 1.20 12.11
CA SER A 195 40.43 -0.19 12.42
C SER A 195 40.21 -0.32 13.94
N GLY A 196 39.46 -1.35 14.35
CA GLY A 196 39.11 -1.58 15.76
C GLY A 196 37.84 -2.41 15.89
N LYS A 197 37.50 -2.84 17.11
CA LYS A 197 36.26 -3.58 17.37
C LYS A 197 35.06 -2.63 17.30
N THR A 198 34.01 -3.03 16.59
CA THR A 198 32.73 -2.31 16.56
C THR A 198 31.96 -2.57 17.86
N GLU A 199 31.38 -1.52 18.44
CA GLU A 199 30.46 -1.57 19.58
C GLU A 199 29.01 -1.50 19.08
N LYS A 200 28.10 -2.23 19.72
CA LYS A 200 26.66 -2.11 19.42
C LYS A 200 26.14 -0.80 19.97
N ILE A 201 25.26 -0.14 19.24
CA ILE A 201 24.71 1.17 19.64
C ILE A 201 23.93 1.06 20.95
N ALA A 202 23.24 -0.08 21.19
CA ALA A 202 22.54 -0.35 22.44
C ALA A 202 23.45 -0.37 23.68
N ASP A 203 24.75 -0.63 23.52
CA ASP A 203 25.71 -0.75 24.63
C ASP A 203 26.43 0.57 24.95
N ILE A 204 26.17 1.64 24.19
CA ILE A 204 26.83 2.95 24.36
C ILE A 204 26.25 3.69 25.56
N GLY A 205 27.05 3.81 26.62
CA GLY A 205 26.67 4.43 27.89
C GLY A 205 27.34 5.79 28.15
N LEU A 206 27.15 6.32 29.37
CA LEU A 206 27.79 7.57 29.83
C LEU A 206 29.31 7.46 29.99
N ASP A 207 29.82 6.26 30.24
CA ASP A 207 31.25 5.99 30.45
C ASP A 207 32.00 5.65 29.14
N SER A 208 31.30 5.58 28.01
CA SER A 208 31.89 5.34 26.70
C SER A 208 32.63 6.61 26.24
N ASP A 209 33.94 6.53 25.98
CA ASP A 209 34.73 7.69 25.56
C ASP A 209 34.83 7.76 24.02
N ASN A 210 35.64 6.90 23.40
CA ASN A 210 35.81 6.83 21.95
C ASN A 210 35.27 5.50 21.41
N VAL A 211 34.26 5.56 20.55
CA VAL A 211 33.53 4.39 20.04
C VAL A 211 33.71 4.22 18.54
N ILE A 212 33.63 2.98 18.08
CA ILE A 212 33.50 2.63 16.67
C ILE A 212 32.15 1.96 16.49
N ILE A 213 31.29 2.56 15.66
CA ILE A 213 29.94 2.07 15.37
C ILE A 213 29.81 1.72 13.89
N GLU A 214 28.95 0.75 13.60
CA GLU A 214 28.51 0.41 12.24
C GLU A 214 27.00 0.46 12.20
N GLY A 215 26.45 1.14 11.22
CA GLY A 215 25.00 1.31 11.12
C GLY A 215 24.58 2.02 9.85
N GLU A 216 23.28 2.08 9.65
CA GLU A 216 22.62 2.71 8.51
C GLU A 216 22.14 4.11 8.90
N ILE A 217 22.39 5.09 8.03
CA ILE A 217 21.88 6.45 8.18
C ILE A 217 20.41 6.45 7.75
N PHE A 218 19.49 6.77 8.66
CA PHE A 218 18.05 6.83 8.35
C PHE A 218 17.47 8.26 8.39
N SER A 219 18.30 9.25 8.76
CA SER A 219 17.91 10.67 8.71
C SER A 219 19.16 11.55 8.67
N ILE A 220 19.11 12.60 7.84
CA ILE A 220 20.18 13.57 7.64
C ILE A 220 19.61 14.98 7.80
N GLU A 221 20.23 15.79 8.67
CA GLU A 221 19.94 17.21 8.78
C GLU A 221 21.24 18.01 8.67
N ILE A 222 21.27 18.99 7.76
CA ILE A 222 22.43 19.86 7.55
C ILE A 222 22.05 21.28 7.95
N LYS A 223 22.87 21.88 8.82
CA LYS A 223 22.65 23.22 9.37
C LYS A 223 23.86 24.11 9.12
N GLU A 224 23.62 25.30 8.58
CA GLU A 224 24.62 26.35 8.51
C GLU A 224 24.72 27.07 9.88
N LEU A 225 25.93 27.18 10.41
CA LEU A 225 26.22 27.85 11.67
C LEU A 225 26.52 29.34 11.44
N LYS A 226 26.33 30.17 12.48
CA LYS A 226 26.57 31.63 12.43
C LYS A 226 27.98 32.05 11.96
N ASN A 227 28.94 31.13 11.97
CA ASN A 227 30.31 31.36 11.51
C ASN A 227 30.55 30.89 10.05
N GLY A 228 29.48 30.60 9.30
CA GLY A 228 29.51 30.16 7.90
C GLY A 228 29.98 28.72 7.71
N LYS A 229 30.04 27.92 8.77
CA LYS A 229 30.40 26.50 8.70
C LYS A 229 29.16 25.61 8.70
N GLU A 230 29.26 24.46 8.05
CA GLU A 230 28.20 23.45 8.10
C GLU A 230 28.36 22.46 9.26
N LEU A 231 27.21 22.03 9.79
CA LEU A 231 27.04 20.94 10.75
C LEU A 231 26.12 19.89 10.12
N ALA A 232 26.63 18.67 9.93
CA ALA A 232 25.80 17.52 9.59
C ALA A 232 25.40 16.77 10.87
N ILE A 233 24.10 16.50 11.00
CA ILE A 233 23.49 15.70 12.06
C ILE A 233 22.92 14.45 11.39
N LEU A 234 23.46 13.30 11.74
CA LEU A 234 23.10 11.99 11.19
C LEU A 234 22.42 11.17 12.29
N ASN A 235 21.28 10.57 12.00
CA ASN A 235 20.74 9.52 12.86
C ASN A 235 21.13 8.16 12.29
N ILE A 236 21.85 7.38 13.09
CA ILE A 236 22.44 6.10 12.69
C ILE A 236 21.78 4.99 13.50
N THR A 237 21.37 3.90 12.85
CA THR A 237 20.86 2.70 13.53
C THR A 237 21.65 1.46 13.13
N ASP A 238 21.93 0.59 14.10
CA ASP A 238 22.45 -0.77 13.87
C ASP A 238 21.33 -1.82 14.04
N TYR A 239 20.08 -1.34 14.05
CA TYR A 239 18.85 -2.06 14.33
C TYR A 239 18.66 -2.55 15.77
N THR A 240 19.71 -2.55 16.60
CA THR A 240 19.62 -2.82 18.05
C THR A 240 19.26 -1.57 18.85
N ASN A 241 19.73 -0.40 18.40
CA ASN A 241 19.31 0.92 18.87
C ASN A 241 19.65 1.96 17.79
N SER A 242 19.49 3.25 18.10
CA SER A 242 19.87 4.36 17.24
C SER A 242 20.60 5.43 18.03
N ILE A 243 21.45 6.23 17.37
CA ILE A 243 22.15 7.34 18.02
C ILE A 243 22.30 8.53 17.08
N ILE A 244 22.30 9.72 17.67
CA ILE A 244 22.58 10.97 16.96
C ILE A 244 24.09 11.13 16.86
N ALA A 245 24.57 11.30 15.64
CA ALA A 245 25.97 11.52 15.34
C ALA A 245 26.17 12.87 14.64
N LYS A 246 27.18 13.64 15.06
CA LYS A 246 27.40 15.02 14.60
C LYS A 246 28.78 15.20 13.98
N ILE A 247 28.83 15.92 12.87
CA ILE A 247 30.07 16.21 12.14
C ILE A 247 30.16 17.72 11.87
N PHE A 248 31.26 18.34 12.28
CA PHE A 248 31.55 19.74 12.00
C PHE A 248 32.50 19.89 10.82
N GLU A 249 32.25 20.90 9.99
CA GLU A 249 33.19 21.31 8.95
C GLU A 249 34.54 21.79 9.53
N ARG A 250 35.64 21.25 9.02
CA ARG A 250 37.01 21.55 9.48
C ARG A 250 37.53 22.85 8.83
N LYS A 251 38.40 23.58 9.54
CA LYS A 251 39.08 24.75 8.97
C LYS A 251 39.93 24.25 7.78
N ASN A 252 39.66 24.75 6.57
CA ASN A 252 40.36 24.49 5.29
C ASN A 252 39.86 23.31 4.41
N GLN A 253 38.64 22.81 4.61
CA GLN A 253 37.97 21.95 3.61
C GLN A 253 36.54 22.46 3.43
N THR A 254 36.20 22.90 2.22
CA THR A 254 34.79 23.13 1.83
C THR A 254 34.18 21.76 1.58
N ILE A 255 33.36 21.27 2.51
CA ILE A 255 32.73 19.95 2.43
C ILE A 255 31.26 20.16 2.21
N LYS A 256 30.73 19.68 1.09
CA LYS A 256 29.29 19.62 0.86
C LYS A 256 28.74 18.32 1.44
N PHE A 257 28.15 18.38 2.63
CA PHE A 257 27.61 17.19 3.28
C PHE A 257 26.45 16.56 2.48
N GLU A 258 25.68 17.36 1.76
CA GLU A 258 24.54 16.93 0.92
C GLU A 258 24.93 15.98 -0.21
N GLU A 259 26.14 16.12 -0.76
CA GLU A 259 26.65 15.26 -1.83
C GLU A 259 27.30 13.98 -1.27
N MET A 260 27.60 13.94 0.03
CA MET A 260 28.36 12.87 0.66
C MET A 260 27.48 11.84 1.38
N PHE A 261 26.36 12.25 1.96
CA PHE A 261 25.47 11.36 2.69
C PHE A 261 24.11 11.26 2.03
N PHE A 262 23.53 10.07 2.04
CA PHE A 262 22.14 9.82 1.65
C PHE A 262 21.52 8.82 2.63
N GLU A 263 20.20 8.87 2.80
CA GLU A 263 19.46 7.94 3.66
C GLU A 263 19.53 6.52 3.08
N GLY A 264 19.76 5.51 3.94
CA GLY A 264 20.04 4.13 3.57
C GLY A 264 21.53 3.80 3.41
N MET A 265 22.43 4.78 3.52
CA MET A 265 23.87 4.54 3.46
C MET A 265 24.36 3.80 4.72
N ALA A 266 24.99 2.64 4.51
CA ALA A 266 25.69 1.92 5.58
C ALA A 266 27.10 2.50 5.79
N ILE A 267 27.40 2.87 7.03
CA ILE A 267 28.67 3.50 7.41
C ILE A 267 29.30 2.79 8.59
N ARG A 268 30.64 2.82 8.60
CA ARG A 268 31.46 2.59 9.78
C ARG A 268 32.01 3.93 10.22
N ALA A 269 31.72 4.32 11.46
CA ALA A 269 32.06 5.63 11.99
C ALA A 269 32.81 5.53 13.31
N ARG A 270 33.82 6.38 13.50
CA ARG A 270 34.57 6.53 14.76
C ARG A 270 34.34 7.94 15.31
N GLY A 271 34.11 8.03 16.61
CA GLY A 271 33.93 9.31 17.26
C GLY A 271 33.85 9.22 18.77
N ASN A 272 33.91 10.38 19.42
CA ASN A 272 33.82 10.47 20.88
C ASN A 272 32.38 10.69 21.31
N VAL A 273 31.92 9.97 22.32
CA VAL A 273 30.60 10.18 22.92
C VAL A 273 30.65 11.43 23.78
N LYS A 274 29.69 12.32 23.62
CA LYS A 274 29.55 13.52 24.44
C LYS A 274 28.10 13.70 24.85
N TYR A 275 27.88 14.15 26.07
CA TYR A 275 26.56 14.60 26.49
C TYR A 275 26.26 15.97 25.87
N ASP A 276 25.22 16.03 25.05
CA ASP A 276 24.72 17.28 24.45
C ASP A 276 23.65 17.88 25.36
N SER A 277 23.95 19.03 25.95
CA SER A 277 23.07 19.69 26.93
C SER A 277 21.81 20.32 26.32
N PHE A 278 21.78 20.56 25.00
CA PHE A 278 20.63 21.13 24.31
C PHE A 278 19.54 20.08 24.11
N ILE A 279 19.92 18.90 23.60
CA ILE A 279 18.98 17.78 23.44
C ILE A 279 18.90 16.87 24.68
N ARG A 280 19.80 17.07 25.67
CA ARG A 280 19.88 16.32 26.93
C ARG A 280 20.15 14.82 26.76
N GLU A 281 20.91 14.45 25.74
CA GLU A 281 21.23 13.06 25.38
C GLU A 281 22.70 12.91 24.98
N ASN A 282 23.20 11.67 24.97
CA ASN A 282 24.52 11.36 24.45
C ASN A 282 24.51 11.35 22.92
N VAL A 283 25.50 12.01 22.32
CA VAL A 283 25.74 12.05 20.88
C VAL A 283 27.14 11.59 20.55
N VAL A 284 27.34 11.04 19.36
CA VAL A 284 28.68 10.68 18.87
C VAL A 284 29.23 11.82 18.01
N MET A 285 30.30 12.45 18.48
CA MET A 285 31.05 13.44 17.71
C MET A 285 32.01 12.73 16.75
N LEU A 286 31.59 12.59 15.50
CA LEU A 286 32.31 11.80 14.50
C LEU A 286 33.61 12.48 14.06
N THR A 287 34.69 11.70 14.04
CA THR A 287 36.01 12.13 13.56
C THR A 287 36.35 11.50 12.22
N ASP A 288 35.90 10.27 11.99
CA ASP A 288 36.26 9.47 10.82
C ASP A 288 35.07 8.60 10.40
N ILE A 289 34.83 8.48 9.09
CA ILE A 289 33.70 7.77 8.49
C ILE A 289 34.17 7.06 7.24
N THR A 290 33.82 5.79 7.15
CA THR A 290 34.07 4.95 5.98
C THR A 290 32.75 4.35 5.52
N GLN A 291 32.47 4.42 4.22
CA GLN A 291 31.33 3.69 3.66
C GLN A 291 31.65 2.20 3.73
N ILE A 292 30.66 1.41 4.15
CA ILE A 292 30.72 -0.04 4.14
C ILE A 292 29.58 -0.58 3.29
N ASP A 293 29.76 -1.78 2.75
CA ASP A 293 28.66 -2.47 2.10
C ASP A 293 27.64 -2.90 3.15
N ARG A 294 26.37 -2.72 2.81
CA ARG A 294 25.27 -3.24 3.61
C ARG A 294 25.35 -4.76 3.62
N VAL A 295 25.21 -5.37 4.81
CA VAL A 295 25.05 -6.82 4.90
C VAL A 295 23.62 -7.15 4.46
N GLU A 296 23.46 -7.46 3.18
CA GLU A 296 22.16 -7.84 2.62
C GLU A 296 21.91 -9.34 2.76
N ARG A 297 20.65 -9.70 3.01
CA ARG A 297 20.17 -11.08 2.93
C ARG A 297 20.09 -11.47 1.45
N ASN A 298 20.77 -12.54 1.06
CA ASN A 298 20.81 -13.02 -0.31
C ASN A 298 20.14 -14.38 -0.41
N ASP A 299 19.34 -14.57 -1.46
CA ASP A 299 18.80 -15.87 -1.84
C ASP A 299 19.78 -16.50 -2.86
N LEU A 300 20.50 -17.54 -2.43
CA LEU A 300 21.57 -18.15 -3.21
C LEU A 300 21.12 -19.43 -3.93
N HIS A 301 19.96 -19.98 -3.55
CA HIS A 301 19.43 -21.21 -4.15
C HIS A 301 19.23 -21.06 -5.67
N ARG A 302 19.58 -22.09 -6.46
CA ARG A 302 19.48 -22.01 -7.93
C ARG A 302 18.03 -21.89 -8.41
N GLU A 303 17.14 -22.68 -7.82
CA GLU A 303 15.70 -22.64 -8.09
C GLU A 303 14.99 -21.78 -7.04
N LYS A 304 14.14 -20.85 -7.45
CA LYS A 304 13.53 -19.89 -6.53
C LYS A 304 12.13 -20.31 -6.11
N ARG A 305 11.81 -20.11 -4.83
CA ARG A 305 10.44 -20.26 -4.35
C ARG A 305 9.52 -19.14 -4.85
N VAL A 306 8.22 -19.29 -4.59
CA VAL A 306 7.20 -18.25 -4.74
C VAL A 306 6.49 -18.12 -3.40
N GLU A 307 6.41 -16.90 -2.87
CA GLU A 307 5.59 -16.64 -1.67
C GLU A 307 4.11 -16.53 -2.06
N LEU A 308 3.26 -17.26 -1.34
CA LEU A 308 1.82 -17.34 -1.59
C LEU A 308 0.97 -16.75 -0.46
N HIS A 309 1.59 -16.34 0.66
CA HIS A 309 0.89 -15.78 1.82
C HIS A 309 1.70 -14.61 2.39
N LEU A 310 1.25 -13.38 2.13
CA LEU A 310 1.95 -12.15 2.46
C LEU A 310 1.00 -10.98 2.71
N HIS A 311 1.30 -10.25 3.78
CA HIS A 311 0.57 -9.10 4.30
C HIS A 311 1.41 -7.84 4.17
N THR A 312 0.75 -6.75 3.80
CA THR A 312 1.34 -5.42 3.61
C THR A 312 0.83 -4.46 4.67
N GLN A 313 1.28 -3.21 4.58
CA GLN A 313 0.71 -2.07 5.33
C GLN A 313 -0.82 -1.94 5.21
N MET A 314 -1.46 -2.56 4.22
CA MET A 314 -2.93 -2.54 4.07
C MET A 314 -3.65 -3.59 4.94
N SER A 315 -2.94 -4.57 5.51
CA SER A 315 -3.43 -5.38 6.63
C SER A 315 -3.46 -4.51 7.89
N ALA A 316 -4.64 -3.95 8.17
CA ALA A 316 -4.81 -2.85 9.11
C ALA A 316 -4.21 -3.16 10.50
N MET A 317 -3.27 -2.29 10.93
CA MET A 317 -2.55 -2.38 12.21
C MET A 317 -1.75 -3.68 12.41
N ASP A 318 -1.35 -4.36 11.33
CA ASP A 318 -0.66 -5.67 11.40
C ASP A 318 0.61 -5.72 10.54
N GLY A 319 0.46 -5.74 9.20
CA GLY A 319 1.61 -5.71 8.29
C GLY A 319 2.27 -4.33 8.27
N VAL A 320 3.60 -4.29 8.18
CA VAL A 320 4.37 -3.02 8.34
C VAL A 320 5.20 -2.62 7.12
N SER A 321 5.41 -3.53 6.16
CA SER A 321 6.17 -3.25 4.92
C SER A 321 5.23 -3.01 3.72
N SER A 322 5.65 -2.13 2.80
CA SER A 322 4.87 -1.86 1.58
C SER A 322 4.99 -3.02 0.58
N ILE A 323 4.04 -3.15 -0.34
CA ILE A 323 4.14 -4.17 -1.40
C ILE A 323 5.30 -3.85 -2.35
N SER A 324 5.60 -2.57 -2.58
CA SER A 324 6.75 -2.16 -3.39
C SER A 324 8.07 -2.71 -2.84
N ASP A 325 8.26 -2.67 -1.51
CA ASP A 325 9.47 -3.18 -0.86
C ASP A 325 9.61 -4.69 -1.03
N PHE A 326 8.52 -5.45 -0.87
CA PHE A 326 8.52 -6.90 -1.07
C PHE A 326 8.81 -7.28 -2.52
N VAL A 327 8.20 -6.58 -3.48
CA VAL A 327 8.41 -6.84 -4.91
C VAL A 327 9.83 -6.50 -5.34
N GLU A 328 10.40 -5.40 -4.85
CA GLU A 328 11.80 -5.06 -5.06
C GLU A 328 12.73 -6.14 -4.49
N GLN A 329 12.48 -6.59 -3.26
CA GLN A 329 13.30 -7.63 -2.64
C GLN A 329 13.20 -8.97 -3.36
N ALA A 330 11.99 -9.36 -3.79
CA ALA A 330 11.76 -10.56 -4.58
C ALA A 330 12.53 -10.50 -5.91
N SER A 331 12.55 -9.33 -6.57
CA SER A 331 13.35 -9.09 -7.77
C SER A 331 14.85 -9.24 -7.50
N LYS A 332 15.37 -8.68 -6.40
CA LYS A 332 16.78 -8.86 -5.98
C LYS A 332 17.12 -10.33 -5.72
N TRP A 333 16.18 -11.10 -5.17
CA TRP A 333 16.34 -12.54 -4.94
C TRP A 333 16.07 -13.42 -6.17
N GLY A 334 15.65 -12.85 -7.29
CA GLY A 334 15.32 -13.58 -8.51
C GLY A 334 14.04 -14.41 -8.41
N HIS A 335 13.19 -14.18 -7.42
CA HIS A 335 11.86 -14.81 -7.34
C HIS A 335 11.04 -14.38 -8.56
N LYS A 336 10.25 -15.29 -9.14
CA LYS A 336 9.49 -14.98 -10.36
C LYS A 336 8.14 -14.31 -10.10
N ALA A 337 7.62 -14.48 -8.89
CA ALA A 337 6.29 -14.01 -8.50
C ALA A 337 6.19 -13.83 -6.99
N VAL A 338 5.26 -12.98 -6.56
CA VAL A 338 4.89 -12.77 -5.15
C VAL A 338 3.37 -12.64 -5.05
N ALA A 339 2.76 -13.32 -4.10
CA ALA A 339 1.36 -13.13 -3.77
C ALA A 339 1.14 -11.99 -2.78
N LEU A 340 -0.04 -11.40 -2.86
CA LEU A 340 -0.54 -10.39 -1.95
C LEU A 340 -1.86 -10.90 -1.36
N THR A 341 -1.93 -11.06 -0.04
CA THR A 341 -3.06 -11.71 0.65
C THR A 341 -3.44 -10.94 1.92
N ASP A 342 -3.64 -9.62 1.80
CA ASP A 342 -4.00 -8.79 2.95
C ASP A 342 -5.30 -9.23 3.65
N HIS A 343 -5.38 -8.96 4.96
CA HIS A 343 -6.50 -9.36 5.80
C HIS A 343 -7.81 -8.68 5.38
N GLY A 344 -8.69 -9.46 4.75
CA GLY A 344 -10.03 -9.07 4.37
C GLY A 344 -10.08 -7.94 3.35
N VAL A 345 -8.97 -7.48 2.78
CA VAL A 345 -8.92 -6.33 1.86
C VAL A 345 -7.96 -6.56 0.70
N VAL A 346 -8.10 -5.76 -0.35
CA VAL A 346 -7.26 -5.80 -1.56
C VAL A 346 -6.61 -4.46 -1.90
N GLN A 347 -6.47 -3.56 -0.92
CA GLN A 347 -6.09 -2.16 -1.13
C GLN A 347 -4.68 -1.93 -1.67
N ALA A 348 -3.76 -2.88 -1.48
CA ALA A 348 -2.41 -2.78 -2.04
C ALA A 348 -2.33 -3.22 -3.52
N PHE A 349 -3.43 -3.67 -4.15
CA PHE A 349 -3.43 -4.11 -5.54
C PHE A 349 -2.95 -3.05 -6.55
N PRO A 350 -3.35 -1.76 -6.45
CA PRO A 350 -2.89 -0.72 -7.36
C PRO A 350 -1.37 -0.51 -7.26
N GLU A 351 -0.85 -0.38 -6.04
CA GLU A 351 0.59 -0.25 -5.79
C GLU A 351 1.36 -1.51 -6.29
N ALA A 352 0.80 -2.70 -6.05
CA ALA A 352 1.38 -3.97 -6.49
C ALA A 352 1.47 -4.04 -8.02
N MET A 353 0.44 -3.58 -8.74
CA MET A 353 0.44 -3.54 -10.20
C MET A 353 1.58 -2.69 -10.74
N ASP A 354 1.80 -1.50 -10.17
CA ASP A 354 2.88 -0.60 -10.57
C ASP A 354 4.26 -1.17 -10.21
N ALA A 355 4.41 -1.73 -9.02
CA ALA A 355 5.64 -2.38 -8.57
C ALA A 355 6.00 -3.60 -9.44
N GLY A 356 5.03 -4.46 -9.73
CA GLY A 356 5.20 -5.64 -10.58
C GLY A 356 5.68 -5.27 -11.99
N ARG A 357 5.06 -4.25 -12.59
CA ARG A 357 5.49 -3.68 -13.89
C ARG A 357 6.90 -3.09 -13.83
N LYS A 358 7.23 -2.36 -12.75
CA LYS A 358 8.53 -1.70 -12.57
C LYS A 358 9.68 -2.70 -12.43
N TYR A 359 9.49 -3.75 -11.64
CA TYR A 359 10.55 -4.72 -11.29
C TYR A 359 10.48 -6.04 -12.08
N GLY A 360 9.50 -6.20 -12.97
CA GLY A 360 9.33 -7.40 -13.80
C GLY A 360 8.93 -8.65 -12.99
N ILE A 361 8.21 -8.46 -11.88
CA ILE A 361 7.72 -9.53 -11.01
C ILE A 361 6.24 -9.75 -11.26
N LYS A 362 5.83 -11.01 -11.45
CA LYS A 362 4.42 -11.36 -11.54
C LYS A 362 3.76 -11.22 -10.16
N ILE A 363 2.66 -10.47 -10.11
CA ILE A 363 1.86 -10.34 -8.88
C ILE A 363 0.75 -11.38 -8.89
N ILE A 364 0.61 -12.11 -7.77
CA ILE A 364 -0.51 -13.01 -7.53
C ILE A 364 -1.50 -12.27 -6.61
N TYR A 365 -2.58 -11.79 -7.21
CA TYR A 365 -3.59 -11.01 -6.50
C TYR A 365 -4.51 -11.92 -5.68
N GLY A 366 -4.55 -11.69 -4.38
CA GLY A 366 -5.38 -12.45 -3.47
C GLY A 366 -5.79 -11.69 -2.21
N MET A 367 -6.35 -12.41 -1.26
CA MET A 367 -6.80 -11.89 0.03
C MET A 367 -6.75 -13.02 1.05
N GLU A 368 -6.37 -12.73 2.28
CA GLU A 368 -6.65 -13.62 3.39
C GLU A 368 -8.01 -13.24 4.00
N GLY A 369 -9.02 -14.07 3.75
CA GLY A 369 -10.41 -13.82 4.13
C GLY A 369 -10.78 -14.34 5.52
N TYR A 370 -11.81 -13.75 6.12
CA TYR A 370 -12.41 -14.23 7.37
C TYR A 370 -13.57 -15.19 7.09
N PHE A 371 -13.21 -16.44 6.79
CA PHE A 371 -14.12 -17.51 6.43
C PHE A 371 -15.07 -17.90 7.56
N VAL A 372 -16.34 -18.10 7.22
CA VAL A 372 -17.37 -18.64 8.12
C VAL A 372 -18.07 -19.78 7.42
N ASN A 373 -18.03 -20.97 8.02
CA ASN A 373 -18.77 -22.11 7.50
C ASN A 373 -20.25 -22.01 7.93
N ASP A 374 -21.10 -21.48 7.05
CA ASP A 374 -22.55 -21.31 7.26
C ASP A 374 -23.39 -22.51 6.78
N ARG A 375 -22.73 -23.61 6.42
CA ARG A 375 -23.35 -24.89 6.06
C ARG A 375 -23.08 -25.95 7.13
N ILE A 376 -23.37 -25.64 8.39
CA ILE A 376 -23.10 -26.53 9.53
C ILE A 376 -24.14 -27.65 9.58
N LYS A 377 -23.65 -28.89 9.74
CA LYS A 377 -24.50 -30.01 10.16
C LYS A 377 -24.67 -29.96 11.67
N ILE A 378 -25.90 -29.76 12.14
CA ILE A 378 -26.26 -29.77 13.56
C ILE A 378 -26.32 -31.22 14.09
N VAL A 379 -26.66 -32.15 13.19
CA VAL A 379 -26.65 -33.59 13.43
C VAL A 379 -25.55 -34.23 12.58
N GLU A 380 -24.64 -34.97 13.20
CA GLU A 380 -23.58 -35.75 12.54
C GLU A 380 -23.87 -37.25 12.67
N GLY A 381 -23.74 -38.02 11.58
CA GLY A 381 -24.04 -39.46 11.56
C GLY A 381 -25.39 -39.78 10.91
N ASN A 382 -26.01 -40.89 11.31
CA ASN A 382 -27.31 -41.33 10.79
C ASN A 382 -28.44 -40.43 11.33
N ASP A 383 -29.18 -39.77 10.45
CA ASP A 383 -30.23 -38.80 10.81
C ASP A 383 -31.66 -39.35 10.68
N THR A 384 -31.82 -40.66 10.51
CA THR A 384 -33.13 -41.31 10.37
C THR A 384 -33.94 -41.45 11.67
N TYR A 385 -33.40 -41.01 12.81
CA TYR A 385 -34.05 -41.14 14.12
C TYR A 385 -35.22 -40.15 14.32
N SER A 386 -36.26 -40.63 15.00
CA SER A 386 -37.37 -39.80 15.51
C SER A 386 -37.07 -39.23 16.91
N PHE A 387 -37.65 -38.08 17.25
CA PHE A 387 -37.51 -37.46 18.59
C PHE A 387 -38.08 -38.29 19.75
N ASP A 388 -38.89 -39.31 19.49
CA ASP A 388 -39.51 -40.15 20.52
C ASP A 388 -38.61 -41.35 20.92
N GLU A 389 -37.52 -41.59 20.19
CA GLU A 389 -36.57 -42.67 20.45
C GLU A 389 -35.64 -42.40 21.66
N GLU A 390 -34.70 -43.33 21.92
CA GLU A 390 -33.75 -43.23 23.03
C GLU A 390 -32.52 -42.41 22.62
N PHE A 391 -32.25 -41.32 23.35
CA PHE A 391 -31.04 -40.52 23.20
C PHE A 391 -30.22 -40.54 24.49
N VAL A 392 -28.92 -40.38 24.38
CA VAL A 392 -28.01 -40.26 25.53
C VAL A 392 -27.43 -38.86 25.55
N VAL A 393 -27.67 -38.11 26.62
CA VAL A 393 -27.08 -36.79 26.81
C VAL A 393 -25.91 -36.92 27.76
N PHE A 394 -24.75 -36.42 27.40
CA PHE A 394 -23.55 -36.54 28.23
C PHE A 394 -22.75 -35.24 28.26
N ASP A 395 -21.88 -35.15 29.25
CA ASP A 395 -20.99 -34.02 29.53
C ASP A 395 -19.75 -34.57 30.25
N ILE A 396 -18.61 -33.88 30.11
CA ILE A 396 -17.36 -34.27 30.76
C ILE A 396 -16.70 -33.09 31.47
N GLU A 397 -16.01 -33.39 32.56
CA GLU A 397 -15.07 -32.46 33.19
C GLU A 397 -13.65 -32.92 32.93
N THR A 398 -12.74 -31.97 32.73
CA THR A 398 -11.38 -32.24 32.24
C THR A 398 -10.34 -31.40 32.96
N THR A 399 -9.07 -31.80 32.92
CA THR A 399 -7.94 -31.05 33.49
C THR A 399 -7.53 -29.82 32.66
N GLY A 400 -8.20 -29.57 31.53
CA GLY A 400 -7.93 -28.47 30.61
C GLY A 400 -8.73 -28.59 29.31
N LEU A 401 -8.33 -27.84 28.27
CA LEU A 401 -9.13 -27.69 27.05
C LEU A 401 -8.66 -28.57 25.87
N SER A 402 -7.51 -29.23 25.98
CA SER A 402 -6.91 -30.04 24.92
C SER A 402 -7.22 -31.51 25.12
N SER A 403 -7.99 -32.12 24.22
CA SER A 403 -8.29 -33.56 24.28
C SER A 403 -7.05 -34.46 24.21
N ARG A 404 -5.92 -33.95 23.69
CA ARG A 404 -4.63 -34.66 23.59
C ARG A 404 -3.75 -34.53 24.83
N ASN A 405 -3.75 -33.35 25.45
CA ASN A 405 -2.81 -33.01 26.51
C ASN A 405 -3.44 -33.11 27.90
N ASP A 406 -4.75 -32.89 27.97
CA ASP A 406 -5.54 -32.93 29.19
C ASP A 406 -6.26 -34.27 29.34
N LYS A 407 -6.74 -34.53 30.56
CA LYS A 407 -7.35 -35.80 30.97
C LYS A 407 -8.76 -35.57 31.48
N ILE A 408 -9.60 -36.59 31.40
CA ILE A 408 -10.98 -36.54 31.91
C ILE A 408 -10.96 -36.78 33.42
N THR A 409 -11.71 -35.97 34.17
CA THR A 409 -11.85 -36.06 35.64
C THR A 409 -13.25 -36.52 36.07
N GLU A 410 -14.27 -36.29 35.26
CA GLU A 410 -15.64 -36.79 35.48
C GLU A 410 -16.34 -37.04 34.14
N ILE A 411 -17.16 -38.09 34.06
CA ILE A 411 -18.15 -38.28 32.98
C ILE A 411 -19.53 -38.36 33.61
N GLY A 412 -20.48 -37.60 33.06
CA GLY A 412 -21.89 -37.66 33.40
C GLY A 412 -22.73 -37.93 32.16
N ALA A 413 -23.80 -38.71 32.30
CA ALA A 413 -24.75 -38.94 31.23
C ALA A 413 -26.15 -39.29 31.71
N VAL A 414 -27.15 -39.03 30.87
CA VAL A 414 -28.55 -39.39 31.10
C VAL A 414 -29.19 -39.95 29.83
N LYS A 415 -30.06 -40.94 29.96
CA LYS A 415 -30.90 -41.42 28.84
C LYS A 415 -32.23 -40.72 28.86
N ILE A 416 -32.67 -40.28 27.69
CA ILE A 416 -34.01 -39.75 27.47
C ILE A 416 -34.79 -40.64 26.50
N LYS A 417 -36.07 -40.83 26.77
CA LYS A 417 -37.04 -41.51 25.87
C LYS A 417 -38.40 -40.85 26.01
N ASN A 418 -39.10 -40.60 24.90
CA ASN A 418 -40.40 -39.92 24.92
C ASN A 418 -40.41 -38.61 25.75
N GLY A 419 -39.32 -37.83 25.67
CA GLY A 419 -39.17 -36.57 26.40
C GLY A 419 -39.05 -36.70 27.93
N ARG A 420 -38.66 -37.87 28.46
CA ARG A 420 -38.41 -38.10 29.89
C ARG A 420 -37.04 -38.72 30.09
N ILE A 421 -36.34 -38.30 31.16
CA ILE A 421 -35.12 -38.96 31.62
C ILE A 421 -35.52 -40.31 32.23
N ILE A 422 -34.92 -41.40 31.74
CA ILE A 422 -35.25 -42.78 32.15
C ILE A 422 -34.10 -43.49 32.89
N ASP A 423 -32.87 -42.99 32.75
CA ASP A 423 -31.67 -43.59 33.33
C ASP A 423 -30.55 -42.54 33.44
N SER A 424 -29.55 -42.77 34.29
CA SER A 424 -28.40 -41.87 34.48
C SER A 424 -27.12 -42.63 34.83
N TYR A 425 -25.99 -42.12 34.34
CA TYR A 425 -24.64 -42.60 34.59
C TYR A 425 -23.76 -41.45 35.08
N SER A 426 -22.87 -41.71 36.04
CA SER A 426 -21.91 -40.72 36.53
C SER A 426 -20.72 -41.44 37.14
N SER A 427 -19.51 -41.02 36.78
CA SER A 427 -18.28 -41.52 37.38
C SER A 427 -17.21 -40.44 37.43
N LEU A 428 -16.59 -40.29 38.60
CA LEU A 428 -15.31 -39.60 38.74
C LEU A 428 -14.19 -40.50 38.20
N ILE A 429 -13.15 -39.88 37.67
CA ILE A 429 -12.05 -40.56 36.99
C ILE A 429 -10.74 -40.04 37.58
N ASN A 430 -9.81 -40.95 37.90
CA ASN A 430 -8.44 -40.56 38.20
C ASN A 430 -7.73 -40.16 36.89
N PRO A 431 -7.38 -38.88 36.70
CA PRO A 431 -6.74 -38.40 35.47
C PRO A 431 -5.25 -38.80 35.37
N GLU A 432 -4.67 -39.33 36.45
CA GLU A 432 -3.25 -39.69 36.58
C GLU A 432 -2.26 -38.52 36.41
N ILE A 433 -2.77 -37.30 36.45
CA ILE A 433 -2.01 -36.05 36.42
C ILE A 433 -2.60 -35.07 37.44
N GLU A 434 -1.79 -34.12 37.90
CA GLU A 434 -2.24 -33.09 38.83
C GLU A 434 -3.27 -32.16 38.16
N ILE A 435 -4.40 -31.93 38.83
CA ILE A 435 -5.46 -31.05 38.33
C ILE A 435 -5.03 -29.58 38.54
N PRO A 436 -4.96 -28.75 37.48
CA PRO A 436 -4.58 -27.36 37.62
C PRO A 436 -5.53 -26.60 38.55
N VAL A 437 -4.98 -25.75 39.43
CA VAL A 437 -5.75 -24.96 40.43
C VAL A 437 -6.93 -24.18 39.80
N LYS A 438 -6.76 -23.69 38.58
CA LYS A 438 -7.81 -22.97 37.85
C LYS A 438 -9.02 -23.86 37.53
N ILE A 439 -8.78 -25.13 37.21
CA ILE A 439 -9.81 -26.13 36.91
C ILE A 439 -10.48 -26.58 38.20
N THR A 440 -9.72 -26.83 39.26
CA THR A 440 -10.30 -27.15 40.59
C THR A 440 -11.24 -26.05 41.07
N LYS A 441 -10.91 -24.77 40.83
CA LYS A 441 -11.79 -23.63 41.13
C LYS A 441 -13.04 -23.57 40.26
N LEU A 442 -12.99 -24.12 39.04
CA LEU A 442 -14.10 -24.12 38.09
C LEU A 442 -15.07 -25.27 38.39
N THR A 443 -14.54 -26.48 38.53
CA THR A 443 -15.30 -27.73 38.62
C THR A 443 -15.57 -28.18 40.05
N GLY A 444 -14.78 -27.68 41.01
CA GLY A 444 -14.79 -28.17 42.38
C GLY A 444 -14.15 -29.55 42.56
N ILE A 445 -13.63 -30.18 41.49
CA ILE A 445 -12.97 -31.49 41.55
C ILE A 445 -11.51 -31.29 41.98
N THR A 446 -11.14 -31.88 43.12
CA THR A 446 -9.76 -31.85 43.66
C THR A 446 -9.04 -33.17 43.39
N ASP A 447 -7.70 -33.15 43.40
CA ASP A 447 -6.90 -34.39 43.29
C ASP A 447 -7.28 -35.43 44.35
N ASP A 448 -7.62 -35.00 45.56
CA ASP A 448 -8.07 -35.90 46.64
C ASP A 448 -9.39 -36.62 46.32
N MET A 449 -10.29 -35.99 45.55
CA MET A 449 -11.58 -36.60 45.17
C MET A 449 -11.42 -37.72 44.14
N VAL A 450 -10.40 -37.61 43.28
CA VAL A 450 -10.20 -38.51 42.13
C VAL A 450 -9.08 -39.53 42.34
N ARG A 451 -8.20 -39.34 43.32
CA ARG A 451 -7.02 -40.19 43.57
C ARG A 451 -7.33 -41.69 43.63
N ASP A 452 -8.39 -42.06 44.34
CA ASP A 452 -8.79 -43.46 44.56
C ASP A 452 -9.89 -43.93 43.58
N LYS A 453 -10.18 -43.16 42.53
CA LYS A 453 -11.19 -43.48 41.53
C LYS A 453 -10.60 -44.31 40.37
N PRO A 454 -11.42 -45.05 39.62
CA PRO A 454 -10.95 -45.79 38.46
C PRO A 454 -10.37 -44.85 37.39
N THR A 455 -9.44 -45.35 36.59
CA THR A 455 -8.87 -44.60 35.45
C THR A 455 -9.84 -44.61 34.26
N VAL A 456 -9.55 -43.77 33.27
CA VAL A 456 -10.40 -43.63 32.07
C VAL A 456 -10.53 -44.95 31.30
N GLU A 457 -9.50 -45.79 31.30
CA GLU A 457 -9.50 -47.11 30.64
C GLU A 457 -10.53 -48.08 31.25
N THR A 458 -10.93 -47.87 32.50
CA THR A 458 -11.98 -48.65 33.16
C THR A 458 -13.36 -48.04 32.97
N VAL A 459 -13.47 -46.71 33.13
CA VAL A 459 -14.75 -45.99 33.10
C VAL A 459 -15.31 -45.86 31.69
N LEU A 460 -14.45 -45.73 30.68
CA LEU A 460 -14.87 -45.48 29.30
C LEU A 460 -15.60 -46.69 28.68
N PRO A 461 -15.16 -47.95 28.83
CA PRO A 461 -15.95 -49.12 28.40
C PRO A 461 -17.32 -49.21 29.06
N GLU A 462 -17.44 -48.88 30.35
CA GLU A 462 -18.72 -48.86 31.07
C GLU A 462 -19.67 -47.79 30.51
N PHE A 463 -19.12 -46.60 30.25
CA PHE A 463 -19.84 -45.52 29.58
C PHE A 463 -20.30 -45.91 28.17
N LEU A 464 -19.43 -46.51 27.35
CA LEU A 464 -19.76 -46.97 26.00
C LEU A 464 -20.88 -48.02 26.01
N LYS A 465 -20.86 -48.95 26.98
CA LYS A 465 -21.94 -49.91 27.18
C LYS A 465 -23.25 -49.23 27.58
N PHE A 466 -23.18 -48.16 28.39
CA PHE A 466 -24.35 -47.35 28.73
C PHE A 466 -24.94 -46.65 27.49
N VAL A 467 -24.08 -46.12 26.60
CA VAL A 467 -24.47 -45.45 25.36
C VAL A 467 -25.08 -46.44 24.35
N GLY A 468 -24.36 -47.53 24.03
CA GLY A 468 -24.72 -48.46 22.96
C GLY A 468 -24.69 -47.79 21.59
N GLU A 469 -25.63 -48.10 20.69
CA GLU A 469 -25.74 -47.50 19.34
C GLU A 469 -26.60 -46.22 19.29
N ARG A 470 -27.07 -45.72 20.44
CA ARG A 470 -28.00 -44.59 20.53
C ARG A 470 -27.38 -43.28 20.10
N PRO A 471 -28.15 -42.33 19.56
CA PRO A 471 -27.67 -40.97 19.34
C PRO A 471 -27.23 -40.30 20.66
N VAL A 472 -26.11 -39.60 20.61
CA VAL A 472 -25.51 -38.86 21.71
C VAL A 472 -25.72 -37.36 21.55
N ILE A 473 -25.94 -36.68 22.66
CA ILE A 473 -26.24 -35.25 22.72
C ILE A 473 -25.29 -34.61 23.73
N ALA A 474 -24.71 -33.48 23.36
CA ALA A 474 -23.94 -32.65 24.28
C ALA A 474 -24.15 -31.17 23.96
N HIS A 475 -23.69 -30.29 24.85
CA HIS A 475 -23.75 -28.85 24.65
C HIS A 475 -22.35 -28.35 24.29
N ASN A 476 -22.14 -27.97 23.02
CA ASN A 476 -20.81 -27.86 22.41
C ASN A 476 -20.17 -29.24 22.17
N ALA A 477 -20.95 -30.17 21.60
CA ALA A 477 -20.61 -31.59 21.48
C ALA A 477 -19.24 -31.88 20.87
N GLY A 478 -18.70 -30.98 20.03
CA GLY A 478 -17.35 -31.12 19.49
C GLY A 478 -16.26 -31.20 20.56
N PHE A 479 -16.45 -30.59 21.74
CA PHE A 479 -15.51 -30.65 22.86
C PHE A 479 -15.57 -32.02 23.54
N ASP A 480 -16.73 -32.41 24.06
CA ASP A 480 -16.89 -33.65 24.84
C ASP A 480 -16.56 -34.88 24.01
N VAL A 481 -17.05 -34.92 22.77
CA VAL A 481 -16.81 -36.03 21.84
C VAL A 481 -15.32 -36.13 21.47
N ALA A 482 -14.57 -35.02 21.40
CA ALA A 482 -13.14 -35.07 21.07
C ALA A 482 -12.32 -35.80 22.16
N PHE A 483 -12.64 -35.58 23.44
CA PHE A 483 -12.02 -36.32 24.55
C PHE A 483 -12.39 -37.80 24.56
N ILE A 484 -13.66 -38.12 24.29
CA ILE A 484 -14.11 -39.51 24.17
C ILE A 484 -13.36 -40.20 23.03
N ARG A 485 -13.35 -39.62 21.83
CA ARG A 485 -12.64 -40.18 20.66
C ARG A 485 -11.15 -40.40 20.91
N GLU A 486 -10.48 -39.46 21.59
CA GLU A 486 -9.05 -39.60 21.88
C GLU A 486 -8.75 -40.73 22.87
N ASN A 487 -9.58 -40.92 23.89
CA ASN A 487 -9.36 -41.98 24.87
C ASN A 487 -9.80 -43.36 24.35
N ILE A 488 -10.76 -43.42 23.42
CA ILE A 488 -11.18 -44.66 22.76
C ILE A 488 -10.05 -45.30 21.93
N LYS A 489 -9.18 -44.48 21.31
CA LYS A 489 -7.99 -44.99 20.58
C LYS A 489 -7.06 -45.85 21.45
N LYS A 490 -7.06 -45.66 22.77
CA LYS A 490 -6.21 -46.40 23.71
C LYS A 490 -6.76 -47.78 24.07
N ILE A 491 -8.06 -47.99 23.87
CA ILE A 491 -8.77 -49.22 24.23
C ILE A 491 -9.27 -50.01 22.99
N ASP A 492 -8.91 -49.56 21.78
CA ASP A 492 -9.22 -50.20 20.49
C ASP A 492 -10.73 -50.43 20.25
N GLU A 493 -11.56 -49.49 20.71
CA GLU A 493 -13.01 -49.48 20.49
C GLU A 493 -13.40 -48.47 19.38
N ILE A 494 -14.66 -48.49 18.92
CA ILE A 494 -15.16 -47.59 17.86
C ILE A 494 -16.37 -46.80 18.35
N PHE A 495 -16.40 -45.49 18.05
CA PHE A 495 -17.51 -44.58 18.37
C PHE A 495 -18.20 -44.07 17.11
N THR A 496 -19.26 -44.74 16.67
CA THR A 496 -20.02 -44.44 15.43
C THR A 496 -21.38 -43.79 15.68
N ASN A 497 -21.66 -43.42 16.94
CA ASN A 497 -22.93 -42.84 17.34
C ASN A 497 -23.27 -41.55 16.60
N THR A 498 -24.56 -41.33 16.37
CA THR A 498 -25.07 -40.05 15.84
C THR A 498 -24.91 -38.96 16.89
N ILE A 499 -24.36 -37.80 16.53
CA ILE A 499 -24.05 -36.70 17.46
C ILE A 499 -24.97 -35.52 17.19
N ILE A 500 -25.54 -34.96 18.25
CA ILE A 500 -26.39 -33.77 18.20
C ILE A 500 -25.80 -32.68 19.10
N ASP A 501 -25.55 -31.50 18.53
CA ASP A 501 -25.04 -30.36 19.30
C ASP A 501 -26.15 -29.37 19.67
N THR A 502 -26.50 -29.34 20.96
CA THR A 502 -27.53 -28.42 21.48
C THR A 502 -27.09 -26.96 21.43
N LEU A 503 -25.79 -26.66 21.38
CA LEU A 503 -25.30 -25.29 21.22
C LEU A 503 -25.73 -24.72 19.85
N ASN A 504 -25.40 -25.42 18.77
CA ASN A 504 -25.79 -25.02 17.42
C ASN A 504 -27.31 -25.09 17.21
N LEU A 505 -27.99 -26.08 17.81
CA LEU A 505 -29.45 -26.15 17.79
C LEU A 505 -30.10 -24.94 18.47
N SER A 506 -29.58 -24.51 19.63
CA SER A 506 -30.08 -23.32 20.32
C SER A 506 -29.80 -22.03 19.52
N ARG A 507 -28.66 -21.93 18.81
CA ARG A 507 -28.34 -20.79 17.93
C ARG A 507 -29.36 -20.64 16.80
N ALA A 508 -29.80 -21.76 16.22
CA ALA A 508 -30.81 -21.78 15.17
C ALA A 508 -32.24 -21.51 15.68
N LEU A 509 -32.61 -22.07 16.84
CA LEU A 509 -33.98 -22.02 17.34
C LEU A 509 -34.29 -20.79 18.20
N LEU A 510 -33.29 -20.21 18.87
CA LEU A 510 -33.41 -19.08 19.78
C LEU A 510 -32.59 -17.87 19.28
N PRO A 511 -32.95 -17.26 18.13
CA PRO A 511 -32.13 -16.23 17.49
C PRO A 511 -31.94 -14.97 18.35
N ASN A 512 -32.90 -14.66 19.24
CA ASN A 512 -32.88 -13.47 20.09
C ASN A 512 -31.83 -13.53 21.22
N LEU A 513 -31.31 -14.72 21.54
CA LEU A 513 -30.26 -14.89 22.54
C LEU A 513 -28.90 -14.40 22.01
N LYS A 514 -28.24 -13.51 22.76
CA LYS A 514 -26.91 -12.98 22.40
C LYS A 514 -25.78 -13.99 22.63
N ARG A 515 -25.92 -14.85 23.64
CA ARG A 515 -24.94 -15.87 24.03
C ARG A 515 -25.70 -17.16 24.29
N HIS A 516 -25.08 -18.28 23.93
CA HIS A 516 -25.71 -19.60 23.97
C HIS A 516 -24.98 -20.57 24.89
N ARG A 517 -24.31 -20.07 25.93
CA ARG A 517 -23.72 -20.94 26.98
C ARG A 517 -24.84 -21.68 27.72
N LEU A 518 -24.53 -22.85 28.25
CA LEU A 518 -25.49 -23.75 28.89
C LEU A 518 -26.35 -23.02 29.95
N ASP A 519 -25.71 -22.26 30.84
CA ASP A 519 -26.35 -21.45 31.89
C ASP A 519 -27.38 -20.45 31.35
N ILE A 520 -27.06 -19.78 30.25
CA ILE A 520 -27.90 -18.77 29.63
C ILE A 520 -29.09 -19.42 28.91
N VAL A 521 -28.86 -20.51 28.19
CA VAL A 521 -29.92 -21.25 27.49
C VAL A 521 -30.87 -21.90 28.48
N ALA A 522 -30.34 -22.50 29.55
CA ALA A 522 -31.14 -23.05 30.65
C ALA A 522 -32.07 -21.97 31.24
N LYS A 523 -31.53 -20.78 31.51
CA LYS A 523 -32.30 -19.65 32.05
C LYS A 523 -33.42 -19.19 31.10
N GLU A 524 -33.14 -19.06 29.80
CA GLU A 524 -34.13 -18.66 28.80
C GLU A 524 -35.29 -19.68 28.72
N LEU A 525 -34.95 -20.98 28.69
CA LEU A 525 -35.92 -22.07 28.62
C LEU A 525 -36.53 -22.44 29.99
N LYS A 526 -36.19 -21.69 31.05
CA LYS A 526 -36.65 -21.93 32.43
C LYS A 526 -36.33 -23.34 32.95
N VAL A 527 -35.19 -23.88 32.53
CA VAL A 527 -34.64 -25.16 32.98
C VAL A 527 -33.77 -24.92 34.22
N PRO A 528 -33.98 -25.66 35.33
CA PRO A 528 -33.15 -25.50 36.53
C PRO A 528 -31.75 -26.09 36.33
N LEU A 529 -30.74 -25.32 36.73
CA LEU A 529 -29.32 -25.70 36.80
C LEU A 529 -28.92 -25.68 38.28
N LEU A 530 -28.69 -26.86 38.89
CA LEU A 530 -28.56 -27.02 40.34
C LEU A 530 -27.11 -26.81 40.81
N ASP A 531 -26.16 -27.57 40.26
CA ASP A 531 -24.70 -27.44 40.49
C ASP A 531 -23.97 -27.39 39.14
N HIS A 532 -23.65 -26.18 38.67
CA HIS A 532 -22.93 -25.99 37.41
C HIS A 532 -21.47 -26.47 37.56
N HIS A 533 -20.95 -27.21 36.57
CA HIS A 533 -19.64 -27.88 36.57
C HIS A 533 -19.58 -29.23 37.32
N ARG A 534 -20.71 -29.93 37.35
CA ARG A 534 -20.80 -31.35 37.67
C ARG A 534 -21.38 -32.06 36.46
N ALA A 535 -20.63 -32.99 35.88
CA ALA A 535 -20.92 -33.55 34.56
C ALA A 535 -22.33 -34.15 34.45
N VAL A 536 -22.82 -34.82 35.51
CA VAL A 536 -24.15 -35.44 35.49
C VAL A 536 -25.30 -34.44 35.60
N ASP A 537 -25.10 -33.31 36.30
CA ASP A 537 -26.12 -32.29 36.46
C ASP A 537 -26.19 -31.37 35.24
N ASP A 538 -25.05 -31.08 34.61
CA ASP A 538 -24.98 -30.41 33.32
C ASP A 538 -25.57 -31.29 32.19
N SER A 539 -25.36 -32.61 32.22
CA SER A 539 -26.06 -33.57 31.34
C SER A 539 -27.58 -33.55 31.52
N LYS A 540 -28.09 -33.52 32.76
CA LYS A 540 -29.54 -33.40 33.03
C LYS A 540 -30.11 -32.07 32.54
N ALA A 541 -29.38 -30.97 32.73
CA ALA A 541 -29.79 -29.65 32.26
C ALA A 541 -29.84 -29.62 30.73
N THR A 542 -28.80 -30.14 30.07
CA THR A 542 -28.73 -30.28 28.60
C THR A 542 -29.87 -31.15 28.07
N ALA A 543 -30.21 -32.25 28.76
CA ALA A 543 -31.33 -33.11 28.38
C ALA A 543 -32.67 -32.38 28.45
N LYS A 544 -32.91 -31.62 29.52
CA LYS A 544 -34.13 -30.79 29.65
C LYS A 544 -34.17 -29.68 28.60
N ILE A 545 -33.04 -29.04 28.32
CA ILE A 545 -32.93 -28.04 27.23
C ILE A 545 -33.32 -28.70 25.91
N PHE A 546 -32.75 -29.85 25.58
CA PHE A 546 -33.06 -30.56 24.33
C PHE A 546 -34.55 -30.92 24.23
N ILE A 547 -35.18 -31.36 25.32
CA ILE A 547 -36.62 -31.63 25.38
C ILE A 547 -37.45 -30.36 25.09
N GLU A 548 -37.08 -29.21 25.64
CA GLU A 548 -37.76 -27.94 25.33
C GLU A 548 -37.51 -27.50 23.88
N LEU A 549 -36.28 -27.70 23.36
CA LEU A 549 -35.97 -27.43 21.96
C LEU A 549 -36.78 -28.32 21.01
N ILE A 550 -37.04 -29.59 21.34
CA ILE A 550 -37.95 -30.46 20.57
C ILE A 550 -39.35 -29.87 20.47
N LYS A 551 -39.89 -29.30 21.56
CA LYS A 551 -41.22 -28.66 21.51
C LYS A 551 -41.23 -27.47 20.55
N ILE A 552 -40.15 -26.68 20.56
CA ILE A 552 -39.98 -25.55 19.63
C ILE A 552 -39.85 -26.07 18.19
N MET A 553 -39.07 -27.12 17.95
CA MET A 553 -38.92 -27.75 16.62
C MET A 553 -40.26 -28.25 16.08
N ARG A 554 -41.05 -28.96 16.89
CA ARG A 554 -42.39 -29.43 16.51
C ARG A 554 -43.33 -28.28 16.13
N SER A 555 -43.26 -27.14 16.84
CA SER A 555 -44.03 -25.93 16.48
C SER A 555 -43.64 -25.31 15.13
N LYS A 556 -42.47 -25.66 14.60
CA LYS A 556 -41.92 -25.21 13.32
C LYS A 556 -41.97 -26.29 12.23
N ASN A 557 -42.74 -27.36 12.42
CA ASN A 557 -42.87 -28.50 11.49
C ASN A 557 -41.56 -29.28 11.27
N ILE A 558 -40.72 -29.39 12.29
CA ILE A 558 -39.53 -30.25 12.30
C ILE A 558 -39.83 -31.44 13.22
N PHE A 559 -39.77 -32.67 12.71
CA PHE A 559 -40.21 -33.87 13.42
C PHE A 559 -39.17 -34.99 13.51
N SER A 560 -38.12 -34.96 12.69
CA SER A 560 -37.00 -35.91 12.72
C SER A 560 -35.64 -35.23 12.85
N LEU A 561 -34.57 -36.00 13.04
CA LEU A 561 -33.20 -35.47 12.97
C LEU A 561 -32.82 -35.02 11.54
N GLU A 562 -33.28 -35.72 10.51
CA GLU A 562 -33.11 -35.34 9.10
C GLU A 562 -33.66 -33.93 8.82
N ASP A 563 -34.83 -33.60 9.36
CA ASP A 563 -35.44 -32.26 9.22
C ASP A 563 -34.56 -31.15 9.81
N ILE A 564 -33.76 -31.43 10.84
CA ILE A 564 -32.92 -30.42 11.50
C ILE A 564 -31.89 -29.88 10.52
N ASN A 565 -31.11 -30.75 9.87
CA ASN A 565 -30.08 -30.31 8.93
C ASN A 565 -30.71 -29.63 7.69
N ASN A 566 -31.82 -30.19 7.18
CA ASN A 566 -32.50 -29.66 6.00
C ASN A 566 -33.15 -28.29 6.23
N GLN A 567 -33.70 -28.03 7.42
CA GLN A 567 -34.53 -26.83 7.67
C GLN A 567 -33.87 -25.78 8.58
N LEU A 568 -32.86 -26.14 9.38
CA LEU A 568 -32.19 -25.24 10.34
C LEU A 568 -30.71 -25.01 10.05
N GLY A 569 -30.03 -25.89 9.29
CA GLY A 569 -28.59 -25.81 9.06
C GLY A 569 -28.10 -24.50 8.41
N THR A 570 -28.94 -23.87 7.59
CA THR A 570 -28.64 -22.60 6.87
C THR A 570 -29.20 -21.35 7.56
N LYS A 571 -29.93 -21.49 8.68
CA LYS A 571 -30.61 -20.37 9.36
C LYS A 571 -29.83 -19.77 10.54
N ILE A 572 -28.61 -20.27 10.80
CA ILE A 572 -27.78 -19.76 11.89
C ILE A 572 -27.19 -18.41 11.47
N ASP A 573 -27.40 -17.38 12.29
CA ASP A 573 -26.78 -16.07 12.10
C ASP A 573 -25.25 -16.21 12.04
N PHE A 574 -24.65 -15.81 10.91
CA PHE A 574 -23.21 -15.85 10.66
C PHE A 574 -22.38 -15.13 11.74
N LYS A 575 -22.96 -14.16 12.47
CA LYS A 575 -22.32 -13.46 13.59
C LYS A 575 -22.03 -14.36 14.77
N LYS A 576 -22.79 -15.45 14.92
CA LYS A 576 -22.66 -16.43 16.01
C LYS A 576 -21.73 -17.59 15.67
N LEU A 577 -21.34 -17.71 14.40
CA LEU A 577 -20.49 -18.78 13.91
C LEU A 577 -19.00 -18.48 14.15
N ASN A 578 -18.22 -19.56 14.19
CA ASN A 578 -16.76 -19.48 14.25
C ASN A 578 -16.22 -18.88 12.96
N THR A 579 -15.11 -18.15 13.08
CA THR A 579 -14.42 -17.51 11.96
C THR A 579 -13.02 -18.10 11.85
N TYR A 580 -12.64 -18.47 10.63
CA TYR A 580 -11.35 -19.03 10.27
C TYR A 580 -10.68 -18.15 9.23
N HIS A 581 -9.37 -18.31 9.05
CA HIS A 581 -8.67 -17.69 7.92
C HIS A 581 -8.76 -18.58 6.68
N ILE A 582 -8.70 -17.97 5.50
CA ILE A 582 -8.64 -18.65 4.20
C ILE A 582 -7.83 -17.79 3.23
N VAL A 583 -6.93 -18.38 2.45
CA VAL A 583 -6.27 -17.67 1.35
C VAL A 583 -7.10 -17.83 0.09
N ILE A 584 -7.41 -16.71 -0.57
CA ILE A 584 -8.20 -16.66 -1.80
C ILE A 584 -7.35 -15.97 -2.87
N LEU A 585 -6.92 -16.71 -3.90
CA LEU A 585 -6.12 -16.18 -5.00
C LEU A 585 -6.97 -16.08 -6.28
N ALA A 586 -6.89 -14.95 -6.98
CA ALA A 586 -7.52 -14.80 -8.29
C ALA A 586 -6.68 -15.53 -9.35
N LYS A 587 -7.31 -16.48 -10.06
CA LYS A 587 -6.68 -17.26 -11.13
C LYS A 587 -6.67 -16.51 -12.47
N ASN A 588 -7.77 -15.83 -12.77
CA ASN A 588 -8.04 -15.14 -14.04
C ASN A 588 -8.87 -13.87 -13.76
N GLN A 589 -9.17 -13.08 -14.80
CA GLN A 589 -9.92 -11.83 -14.65
C GLN A 589 -11.31 -12.05 -14.03
N THR A 590 -12.00 -13.14 -14.36
CA THR A 590 -13.29 -13.51 -13.74
C THR A 590 -13.14 -13.73 -12.23
N GLY A 591 -12.08 -14.43 -11.82
CA GLY A 591 -11.72 -14.61 -10.42
C GLY A 591 -11.46 -13.30 -9.69
N LEU A 592 -10.77 -12.36 -10.34
CA LEU A 592 -10.50 -11.04 -9.78
C LEU A 592 -11.80 -10.23 -9.54
N GLU A 593 -12.72 -10.22 -10.50
CA GLU A 593 -14.04 -9.59 -10.33
C GLU A 593 -14.87 -10.27 -9.24
N ASN A 594 -14.80 -11.60 -9.15
CA ASN A 594 -15.45 -12.37 -8.08
C ASN A 594 -14.83 -12.07 -6.71
N LEU A 595 -13.51 -11.91 -6.62
CA LEU A 595 -12.82 -11.47 -5.41
C LEU A 595 -13.31 -10.09 -4.99
N TYR A 596 -13.47 -9.14 -5.93
CA TYR A 596 -14.01 -7.81 -5.61
C TYR A 596 -15.46 -7.87 -5.11
N LYS A 597 -16.30 -8.76 -5.64
CA LYS A 597 -17.66 -9.00 -5.13
C LYS A 597 -17.64 -9.58 -3.72
N ILE A 598 -16.76 -10.55 -3.44
CA ILE A 598 -16.61 -11.15 -2.10
C ILE A 598 -16.15 -10.09 -1.09
N VAL A 599 -15.14 -9.28 -1.43
CA VAL A 599 -14.67 -8.17 -0.60
C VAL A 599 -15.84 -7.21 -0.31
N SER A 600 -16.61 -6.85 -1.33
CA SER A 600 -17.71 -5.91 -1.18
C SER A 600 -18.82 -6.44 -0.28
N GLU A 601 -19.31 -7.65 -0.54
CA GLU A 601 -20.34 -8.31 0.28
C GLU A 601 -19.90 -8.48 1.73
N SER A 602 -18.61 -8.80 1.95
CA SER A 602 -18.06 -8.97 3.30
C SER A 602 -17.99 -7.66 4.10
N HIS A 603 -17.85 -6.51 3.45
CA HIS A 603 -17.85 -5.18 4.09
C HIS A 603 -19.25 -4.55 4.18
N LEU A 604 -20.18 -4.91 3.29
CA LEU A 604 -21.53 -4.35 3.26
C LEU A 604 -22.50 -5.18 4.09
N ASN A 605 -22.64 -6.47 3.76
CA ASN A 605 -23.72 -7.32 4.28
C ASN A 605 -23.27 -8.26 5.40
N TYR A 606 -22.01 -8.71 5.36
CA TYR A 606 -21.48 -9.71 6.30
C TYR A 606 -20.42 -9.15 7.26
N PHE A 607 -20.36 -7.82 7.43
CA PHE A 607 -19.43 -7.23 8.37
C PHE A 607 -19.87 -7.49 9.82
N TYR A 608 -18.99 -8.09 10.62
CA TYR A 608 -19.15 -8.22 12.07
C TYR A 608 -17.81 -8.13 12.76
N LYS A 609 -17.44 -6.92 13.18
CA LYS A 609 -16.10 -6.51 13.67
C LYS A 609 -14.97 -6.69 12.64
N LYS A 610 -15.08 -7.69 11.78
CA LYS A 610 -14.25 -8.05 10.64
C LYS A 610 -15.16 -8.35 9.44
N PRO A 611 -14.69 -8.18 8.19
CA PRO A 611 -15.46 -8.49 6.99
C PRO A 611 -15.52 -10.01 6.80
N ARG A 612 -16.62 -10.66 7.22
CA ARG A 612 -16.73 -12.13 7.21
C ARG A 612 -17.21 -12.63 5.85
N ILE A 613 -16.78 -13.84 5.48
CA ILE A 613 -17.09 -14.48 4.20
C ILE A 613 -17.79 -15.82 4.48
N PRO A 614 -19.12 -15.88 4.37
CA PRO A 614 -19.84 -17.15 4.46
C PRO A 614 -19.41 -18.12 3.35
N LYS A 615 -19.38 -19.43 3.64
CA LYS A 615 -19.08 -20.48 2.66
C LYS A 615 -20.05 -20.44 1.48
N SER A 616 -21.33 -20.20 1.74
CA SER A 616 -22.33 -20.02 0.67
C SER A 616 -22.02 -18.88 -0.30
N LEU A 617 -21.52 -17.75 0.20
CA LEU A 617 -21.09 -16.59 -0.61
C LEU A 617 -19.84 -16.94 -1.42
N LEU A 618 -18.86 -17.60 -0.79
CA LEU A 618 -17.64 -18.03 -1.45
C LEU A 618 -17.93 -19.04 -2.56
N ASP A 619 -18.79 -20.03 -2.31
CA ASP A 619 -19.24 -21.00 -3.31
C ASP A 619 -19.89 -20.33 -4.52
N LYS A 620 -20.74 -19.32 -4.28
CA LYS A 620 -21.44 -18.56 -5.33
C LYS A 620 -20.46 -17.83 -6.26
N HIS A 621 -19.32 -17.38 -5.73
CA HIS A 621 -18.30 -16.62 -6.45
C HIS A 621 -16.98 -17.39 -6.62
N ARG A 622 -17.00 -18.73 -6.53
CA ARG A 622 -15.80 -19.57 -6.56
C ARG A 622 -15.11 -19.61 -7.93
N ASP A 623 -15.85 -19.36 -9.01
CA ASP A 623 -15.29 -19.44 -10.35
C ASP A 623 -14.10 -18.48 -10.52
N GLY A 624 -13.02 -18.98 -11.12
CA GLY A 624 -11.77 -18.25 -11.27
C GLY A 624 -10.95 -18.05 -9.98
N LEU A 625 -11.29 -18.67 -8.85
CA LEU A 625 -10.52 -18.59 -7.59
C LEU A 625 -9.73 -19.87 -7.31
N ILE A 626 -8.62 -19.73 -6.56
CA ILE A 626 -7.85 -20.82 -5.97
C ILE A 626 -7.84 -20.62 -4.45
N LEU A 627 -8.22 -21.63 -3.69
CA LEU A 627 -8.34 -21.55 -2.23
C LEU A 627 -7.20 -22.30 -1.50
N GLY A 628 -6.54 -21.61 -0.58
CA GLY A 628 -5.54 -22.16 0.35
C GLY A 628 -6.08 -22.26 1.78
N THR A 629 -5.53 -23.18 2.57
CA THR A 629 -6.00 -23.42 3.95
C THR A 629 -5.56 -22.38 4.97
N ALA A 630 -4.73 -21.39 4.57
CA ALA A 630 -4.17 -20.32 5.39
C ALA A 630 -3.24 -20.80 6.53
N CYS A 631 -3.10 -19.97 7.56
CA CYS A 631 -2.20 -20.15 8.69
C CYS A 631 -2.81 -21.04 9.80
N GLU A 632 -2.29 -20.93 11.03
CA GLU A 632 -2.79 -21.68 12.17
C GLU A 632 -4.24 -21.35 12.52
N ALA A 633 -4.72 -20.15 12.16
CA ALA A 633 -6.11 -19.74 12.31
C ALA A 633 -7.05 -20.31 11.21
N GLY A 634 -6.53 -21.06 10.25
CA GLY A 634 -7.29 -21.74 9.20
C GLY A 634 -8.15 -22.91 9.72
N GLU A 635 -9.22 -23.24 8.99
CA GLU A 635 -10.18 -24.29 9.39
C GLU A 635 -9.50 -25.67 9.50
N LEU A 636 -8.60 -25.99 8.58
CA LEU A 636 -7.86 -27.26 8.58
C LEU A 636 -6.93 -27.40 9.78
N PHE A 637 -6.05 -26.41 9.99
CA PHE A 637 -5.09 -26.43 11.10
C PHE A 637 -5.80 -26.50 12.45
N GLN A 638 -6.83 -25.67 12.66
CA GLN A 638 -7.64 -25.70 13.89
C GLN A 638 -8.35 -27.04 14.08
N SER A 639 -8.77 -27.70 13.00
CA SER A 639 -9.42 -29.02 13.06
C SER A 639 -8.44 -30.14 13.43
N ILE A 640 -7.21 -30.09 12.94
CA ILE A 640 -6.12 -31.00 13.33
C ILE A 640 -5.73 -30.76 14.80
N LEU A 641 -5.55 -29.50 15.19
CA LEU A 641 -5.20 -29.11 16.56
C LEU A 641 -6.27 -29.54 17.57
N SER A 642 -7.55 -29.46 17.17
CA SER A 642 -8.69 -29.91 17.99
C SER A 642 -8.98 -31.42 17.85
N ASN A 643 -8.17 -32.15 17.08
CA ASN A 643 -8.26 -33.60 16.90
C ASN A 643 -9.64 -34.07 16.40
N LYS A 644 -10.20 -33.38 15.41
CA LYS A 644 -11.45 -33.81 14.75
C LYS A 644 -11.27 -35.18 14.06
N PRO A 645 -12.36 -35.93 13.77
CA PRO A 645 -12.29 -37.18 13.03
C PRO A 645 -11.58 -37.03 11.69
N ILE A 646 -10.83 -38.06 11.30
CA ILE A 646 -10.05 -38.04 10.05
C ILE A 646 -10.94 -37.78 8.83
N GLU A 647 -12.14 -38.37 8.77
CA GLU A 647 -13.11 -38.15 7.69
C GLU A 647 -13.55 -36.68 7.59
N GLN A 648 -13.70 -35.99 8.73
CA GLN A 648 -14.04 -34.56 8.74
C GLN A 648 -12.85 -33.72 8.30
N ILE A 649 -11.64 -34.07 8.73
CA ILE A 649 -10.40 -33.39 8.32
C ILE A 649 -10.21 -33.54 6.81
N GLU A 650 -10.43 -34.73 6.26
CA GLU A 650 -10.39 -35.01 4.81
C GLU A 650 -11.44 -34.21 4.05
N HIS A 651 -12.68 -34.18 4.52
CA HIS A 651 -13.75 -33.38 3.90
C HIS A 651 -13.46 -31.87 3.96
N ILE A 652 -12.85 -31.38 5.04
CA ILE A 652 -12.41 -29.98 5.14
C ILE A 652 -11.31 -29.72 4.12
N ALA A 653 -10.25 -30.53 4.09
CA ALA A 653 -9.15 -30.39 3.15
C ALA A 653 -9.61 -30.50 1.69
N ASP A 654 -10.62 -31.31 1.41
CA ASP A 654 -11.16 -31.46 0.05
C ASP A 654 -11.76 -30.19 -0.54
N TYR A 655 -12.25 -29.29 0.32
CA TYR A 655 -12.79 -28.01 -0.11
C TYR A 655 -11.73 -27.05 -0.68
N TYR A 656 -10.45 -27.25 -0.36
CA TYR A 656 -9.34 -26.38 -0.75
C TYR A 656 -8.60 -26.90 -1.99
N ASP A 657 -8.01 -25.98 -2.75
CA ASP A 657 -7.24 -26.29 -3.96
C ASP A 657 -5.77 -26.62 -3.66
N TYR A 658 -5.26 -26.12 -2.53
CA TYR A 658 -3.95 -26.46 -1.97
C TYR A 658 -3.97 -26.35 -0.45
N LEU A 659 -3.08 -27.08 0.22
CA LEU A 659 -2.94 -27.07 1.68
C LEU A 659 -1.66 -26.31 2.06
N GLU A 660 -1.71 -25.55 3.13
CA GLU A 660 -0.60 -24.73 3.61
C GLU A 660 0.03 -25.29 4.88
N ILE A 661 1.35 -25.17 4.96
CA ILE A 661 2.16 -25.37 6.16
C ILE A 661 3.07 -24.15 6.36
N GLN A 662 3.32 -23.80 7.62
CA GLN A 662 4.19 -22.67 7.97
C GLN A 662 5.45 -23.13 8.72
N PRO A 663 6.55 -22.34 8.68
CA PRO A 663 7.71 -22.57 9.52
C PRO A 663 7.33 -22.76 10.99
N ILE A 664 8.08 -23.61 11.70
CA ILE A 664 7.81 -23.89 13.12
C ILE A 664 7.87 -22.61 13.95
N ALA A 665 8.80 -21.72 13.60
CA ALA A 665 8.98 -20.42 14.23
C ALA A 665 7.75 -19.49 14.12
N ASN A 666 6.85 -19.69 13.16
CA ASN A 666 5.60 -18.91 13.07
C ASN A 666 4.64 -19.28 14.21
N ASN A 667 4.68 -20.53 14.67
CA ASN A 667 3.69 -21.14 15.55
C ASN A 667 4.18 -21.39 16.99
N MET A 668 5.36 -20.88 17.35
CA MET A 668 5.96 -21.06 18.69
C MET A 668 5.06 -20.56 19.83
N PHE A 669 4.28 -19.51 19.59
CA PHE A 669 3.32 -18.98 20.58
C PHE A 669 2.23 -19.99 20.98
N LEU A 670 1.98 -21.04 20.17
CA LEU A 670 1.06 -22.12 20.55
C LEU A 670 1.62 -22.98 21.69
N ILE A 671 2.95 -23.08 21.78
CA ILE A 671 3.66 -23.75 22.88
C ILE A 671 3.53 -22.91 24.15
N GLU A 672 3.78 -21.60 24.05
CA GLU A 672 3.64 -20.66 25.17
C GLU A 672 2.22 -20.63 25.76
N LYS A 673 1.20 -20.78 24.89
CA LYS A 673 -0.21 -20.88 25.29
C LYS A 673 -0.60 -22.27 25.81
N GLY A 674 0.31 -23.24 25.83
CA GLY A 674 0.05 -24.62 26.26
C GLY A 674 -0.89 -25.40 25.34
N LYS A 675 -1.16 -24.90 24.12
CA LYS A 675 -1.99 -25.62 23.14
C LYS A 675 -1.23 -26.79 22.51
N VAL A 676 0.09 -26.65 22.41
CA VAL A 676 1.02 -27.64 21.86
C VAL A 676 2.14 -27.85 22.89
N LYS A 677 2.67 -29.07 23.03
CA LYS A 677 3.65 -29.43 24.07
C LYS A 677 5.06 -28.91 23.79
N ASN A 678 5.49 -28.99 22.53
CA ASN A 678 6.85 -28.66 22.10
C ASN A 678 6.92 -28.52 20.56
N GLU A 679 8.09 -28.14 20.05
CA GLU A 679 8.32 -27.99 18.61
C GLU A 679 8.07 -29.28 17.80
N ASN A 680 8.32 -30.46 18.37
CA ASN A 680 8.09 -31.71 17.65
C ASN A 680 6.61 -31.89 17.32
N GLU A 681 5.70 -31.52 18.21
CA GLU A 681 4.26 -31.61 17.93
C GLU A 681 3.82 -30.62 16.83
N LEU A 682 4.46 -29.45 16.70
CA LEU A 682 4.26 -28.57 15.53
C LEU A 682 4.73 -29.23 14.23
N ARG A 683 5.90 -29.90 14.25
CA ARG A 683 6.41 -30.66 13.10
C ARG A 683 5.47 -31.80 12.71
N GLU A 684 4.91 -32.50 13.68
CA GLU A 684 3.92 -33.56 13.44
C GLU A 684 2.62 -33.03 12.84
N ILE A 685 2.15 -31.83 13.24
CA ILE A 685 1.00 -31.19 12.59
C ILE A 685 1.30 -30.92 11.11
N ASN A 686 2.48 -30.35 10.80
CA ASN A 686 2.89 -30.11 9.41
C ASN A 686 3.00 -31.44 8.62
N LYS A 687 3.57 -32.50 9.21
CA LYS A 687 3.63 -33.83 8.57
C LYS A 687 2.25 -34.40 8.31
N ASN A 688 1.31 -34.30 9.26
CA ASN A 688 -0.07 -34.74 9.07
C ASN A 688 -0.74 -34.02 7.88
N ILE A 689 -0.48 -32.72 7.69
CA ILE A 689 -0.99 -31.97 6.54
C ILE A 689 -0.32 -32.44 5.23
N VAL A 690 0.98 -32.74 5.25
CA VAL A 690 1.71 -33.30 4.11
C VAL A 690 1.14 -34.67 3.71
N GLU A 691 0.97 -35.58 4.67
CA GLU A 691 0.40 -36.91 4.44
C GLU A 691 -1.05 -36.83 3.94
N LEU A 692 -1.84 -35.88 4.47
CA LEU A 692 -3.19 -35.61 4.01
C LEU A 692 -3.21 -35.10 2.56
N GLY A 693 -2.29 -34.19 2.21
CA GLY A 693 -2.14 -33.70 0.85
C GLY A 693 -1.77 -34.81 -0.12
N ASP A 694 -0.80 -35.66 0.24
CA ASP A 694 -0.40 -36.83 -0.55
C ASP A 694 -1.58 -37.80 -0.74
N LYS A 695 -2.36 -38.06 0.32
CA LYS A 695 -3.55 -38.94 0.27
C LYS A 695 -4.66 -38.40 -0.62
N LEU A 696 -4.90 -37.09 -0.60
CA LEU A 696 -5.96 -36.43 -1.37
C LEU A 696 -5.49 -35.95 -2.76
N GLU A 697 -4.23 -36.21 -3.13
CA GLU A 697 -3.58 -35.70 -4.34
C GLU A 697 -3.63 -34.17 -4.45
N LYS A 698 -3.53 -33.46 -3.32
CA LYS A 698 -3.54 -32.00 -3.24
C LYS A 698 -2.14 -31.46 -2.98
N PRO A 699 -1.72 -30.40 -3.71
CA PRO A 699 -0.42 -29.79 -3.49
C PRO A 699 -0.36 -29.18 -2.09
N VAL A 700 0.69 -29.53 -1.36
CA VAL A 700 1.03 -28.89 -0.08
C VAL A 700 2.12 -27.86 -0.33
N VAL A 701 1.91 -26.64 0.15
CA VAL A 701 2.81 -25.50 -0.07
C VAL A 701 3.30 -24.95 1.27
N ALA A 702 4.58 -24.65 1.34
CA ALA A 702 5.18 -23.96 2.47
C ALA A 702 5.07 -22.44 2.26
N THR A 703 4.32 -21.76 3.12
CA THR A 703 4.10 -20.31 3.04
C THR A 703 4.72 -19.58 4.22
N GLY A 704 5.14 -18.33 4.02
CA GLY A 704 5.83 -17.54 5.03
C GLY A 704 4.91 -16.86 6.04
N ASP A 705 3.64 -16.65 5.69
CA ASP A 705 2.70 -15.78 6.42
C ASP A 705 3.35 -14.42 6.73
N VAL A 706 3.88 -13.79 5.67
CA VAL A 706 4.85 -12.70 5.78
C VAL A 706 4.14 -11.41 6.21
N HIS A 707 4.68 -10.70 7.22
CA HIS A 707 4.13 -9.43 7.71
C HIS A 707 5.13 -8.26 7.63
N PHE A 708 6.41 -8.58 7.42
CA PHE A 708 7.49 -7.59 7.34
C PHE A 708 8.68 -8.12 6.53
N LEU A 709 9.53 -7.22 6.05
CA LEU A 709 10.60 -7.57 5.12
C LEU A 709 11.74 -8.33 5.79
N ASN A 710 12.24 -7.81 6.92
CA ASN A 710 13.42 -8.34 7.59
C ASN A 710 13.16 -8.71 9.06
N PRO A 711 13.94 -9.64 9.64
CA PRO A 711 13.76 -10.06 11.03
C PRO A 711 13.69 -8.90 12.04
N GLN A 712 14.52 -7.87 11.85
CA GLN A 712 14.57 -6.70 12.71
C GLN A 712 13.34 -5.78 12.64
N ASP A 713 12.50 -5.91 11.62
CA ASP A 713 11.29 -5.08 11.43
C ASP A 713 10.13 -5.56 12.32
N SER A 714 10.29 -6.72 12.98
CA SER A 714 9.32 -7.28 13.93
C SER A 714 8.95 -6.33 15.07
N ILE A 715 9.87 -5.45 15.48
CA ILE A 715 9.63 -4.45 16.53
C ILE A 715 8.50 -3.48 16.17
N PHE A 716 8.36 -3.11 14.90
CA PHE A 716 7.31 -2.18 14.47
C PHE A 716 5.93 -2.80 14.66
N ARG A 717 5.79 -4.08 14.27
CA ARG A 717 4.56 -4.84 14.49
C ARG A 717 4.23 -4.99 15.98
N GLN A 718 5.23 -5.29 16.82
CA GLN A 718 5.05 -5.39 18.27
C GLN A 718 4.50 -4.09 18.87
N ILE A 719 5.01 -2.93 18.44
CA ILE A 719 4.54 -1.61 18.88
C ILE A 719 3.06 -1.42 18.50
N LEU A 720 2.65 -1.80 17.28
CA LEU A 720 1.26 -1.69 16.83
C LEU A 720 0.32 -2.62 17.62
N MET A 721 0.72 -3.87 17.85
CA MET A 721 -0.06 -4.84 18.62
C MET A 721 -0.25 -4.40 20.08
N THR A 722 0.80 -3.84 20.69
CA THR A 722 0.75 -3.24 22.03
C THR A 722 -0.22 -2.06 22.07
N GLY A 723 -0.21 -1.23 21.02
CA GLY A 723 -1.17 -0.13 20.83
C GLY A 723 -2.63 -0.61 20.83
N GLN A 724 -2.91 -1.81 20.32
CA GLN A 724 -4.24 -2.43 20.31
C GLN A 724 -4.64 -3.10 21.64
N GLY A 725 -3.75 -3.14 22.64
CA GLY A 725 -4.02 -3.75 23.94
C GLY A 725 -3.79 -5.26 23.98
N PHE A 726 -3.09 -5.82 22.99
CA PHE A 726 -2.44 -7.12 23.17
C PHE A 726 -1.29 -6.93 24.17
N GLY A 727 -1.20 -7.80 25.19
CA GLY A 727 -0.09 -7.75 26.16
C GLY A 727 1.25 -8.03 25.48
N ASN A 728 2.36 -8.00 26.23
CA ASN A 728 3.67 -8.39 25.71
C ASN A 728 3.59 -9.77 25.05
N ILE A 729 3.52 -9.77 23.72
CA ILE A 729 3.72 -10.96 22.92
C ILE A 729 5.22 -11.14 22.98
N ASP A 730 5.64 -12.01 23.89
CA ASP A 730 7.04 -12.33 24.05
C ASP A 730 7.58 -12.87 22.72
N SER A 731 8.87 -12.60 22.54
CA SER A 731 9.65 -12.68 21.30
C SER A 731 9.38 -13.88 20.37
N GLN A 732 9.55 -13.66 19.05
CA GLN A 732 9.85 -14.68 18.01
C GLN A 732 8.74 -15.24 17.12
N THR A 733 7.70 -14.49 16.72
CA THR A 733 7.00 -14.90 15.48
C THR A 733 7.85 -14.51 14.26
N SER A 734 8.46 -15.50 13.62
CA SER A 734 9.36 -15.39 12.48
C SER A 734 8.60 -15.08 11.17
N LEU A 735 7.82 -13.99 11.15
CA LEU A 735 6.94 -13.60 10.02
C LEU A 735 7.64 -12.67 9.00
N TYR A 736 8.97 -12.71 8.92
CA TYR A 736 9.70 -11.95 7.91
C TYR A 736 9.72 -12.68 6.56
N PHE A 737 9.92 -11.94 5.48
CA PHE A 737 10.03 -12.52 4.15
C PHE A 737 11.31 -13.34 4.04
N LYS A 738 11.22 -14.67 4.14
CA LYS A 738 12.39 -15.59 4.07
C LYS A 738 12.98 -15.69 2.66
N THR A 739 14.23 -16.13 2.53
CA THR A 739 14.80 -16.62 1.26
C THR A 739 14.41 -18.07 0.98
N THR A 740 14.70 -18.58 -0.22
CA THR A 740 14.49 -19.99 -0.56
C THR A 740 15.31 -20.91 0.33
N ASP A 741 16.58 -20.58 0.57
CA ASP A 741 17.48 -21.35 1.44
C ASP A 741 16.98 -21.39 2.89
N GLU A 742 16.54 -20.25 3.44
CA GLU A 742 15.99 -20.18 4.79
C GLU A 742 14.72 -21.04 4.94
N MET A 743 13.83 -21.05 3.94
CA MET A 743 12.65 -21.94 3.98
C MET A 743 13.00 -23.40 3.86
N LEU A 744 13.94 -23.79 2.99
CA LEU A 744 14.36 -25.18 2.88
C LEU A 744 14.93 -25.70 4.21
N GLU A 745 15.69 -24.87 4.93
CA GLU A 745 16.21 -25.21 6.25
C GLU A 745 15.09 -25.41 7.28
N GLU A 746 14.10 -24.51 7.33
CA GLU A 746 12.93 -24.60 8.22
C GLU A 746 12.13 -25.89 8.02
N PHE A 747 12.05 -26.40 6.79
CA PHE A 747 11.30 -27.61 6.44
C PHE A 747 12.15 -28.87 6.30
N SER A 748 13.46 -28.80 6.55
CA SER A 748 14.42 -29.90 6.37
C SER A 748 14.03 -31.22 7.07
N TYR A 749 13.25 -31.14 8.15
CA TYR A 749 12.72 -32.30 8.89
C TYR A 749 11.72 -33.16 8.09
N LEU A 750 11.21 -32.69 6.95
CA LEU A 750 10.39 -33.47 6.02
C LEU A 750 11.22 -34.36 5.08
N GLY A 751 12.55 -34.16 5.04
CA GLY A 751 13.45 -34.76 4.07
C GLY A 751 13.64 -33.88 2.83
N ALA A 752 14.79 -34.03 2.16
CA ALA A 752 15.23 -33.12 1.09
C ALA A 752 14.23 -33.04 -0.08
N GLU A 753 13.74 -34.19 -0.58
CA GLU A 753 12.80 -34.22 -1.70
C GLU A 753 11.48 -33.52 -1.36
N LYS A 754 10.86 -33.88 -0.24
CA LYS A 754 9.59 -33.28 0.18
C LYS A 754 9.74 -31.80 0.55
N SER A 755 10.87 -31.38 1.10
CA SER A 755 11.18 -29.97 1.36
C SER A 755 11.22 -29.16 0.06
N ILE A 756 11.93 -29.65 -0.96
CA ILE A 756 11.97 -29.02 -2.30
C ILE A 756 10.57 -29.00 -2.92
N GLU A 757 9.81 -30.08 -2.77
CA GLU A 757 8.45 -30.18 -3.28
C GLU A 757 7.54 -29.08 -2.70
N VAL A 758 7.47 -28.96 -1.38
CA VAL A 758 6.56 -28.01 -0.70
C VAL A 758 7.06 -26.56 -0.72
N VAL A 759 8.37 -26.33 -0.71
CA VAL A 759 8.97 -24.97 -0.68
C VAL A 759 9.11 -24.38 -2.08
N ILE A 760 9.44 -25.20 -3.09
CA ILE A 760 9.74 -24.71 -4.44
C ILE A 760 8.68 -25.20 -5.43
N GLN A 761 8.53 -26.50 -5.62
CA GLN A 761 7.79 -27.04 -6.77
C GLN A 761 6.30 -26.74 -6.71
N ASN A 762 5.63 -27.03 -5.59
CA ASN A 762 4.19 -26.82 -5.42
C ASN A 762 3.81 -25.33 -5.45
N PRO A 763 4.51 -24.40 -4.76
CA PRO A 763 4.24 -22.97 -4.90
C PRO A 763 4.40 -22.47 -6.34
N ASN A 764 5.45 -22.93 -7.04
CA ASN A 764 5.67 -22.63 -8.45
C ASN A 764 4.56 -23.21 -9.36
N ARG A 765 3.97 -24.36 -8.99
CA ARG A 765 2.85 -25.01 -9.69
C ARG A 765 1.52 -24.28 -9.45
N ILE A 766 1.29 -23.71 -8.27
CA ILE A 766 0.13 -22.82 -8.05
C ILE A 766 0.31 -21.54 -8.86
N CYS A 767 1.48 -20.91 -8.80
CA CYS A 767 1.82 -19.71 -9.56
C CYS A 767 1.62 -19.87 -11.09
N SER A 768 1.88 -21.06 -11.64
CA SER A 768 1.73 -21.32 -13.09
C SER A 768 0.27 -21.49 -13.53
N LYS A 769 -0.65 -21.78 -12.62
CA LYS A 769 -2.10 -21.86 -12.91
C LYS A 769 -2.76 -20.48 -13.01
N ILE A 770 -2.10 -19.45 -12.49
CA ILE A 770 -2.62 -18.08 -12.40
C ILE A 770 -2.20 -17.33 -13.67
N GLU A 771 -3.08 -16.52 -14.24
CA GLU A 771 -2.80 -15.67 -15.39
C GLU A 771 -2.04 -14.40 -14.96
N ASP A 772 -1.59 -13.57 -15.91
CA ASP A 772 -1.10 -12.24 -15.58
C ASP A 772 -2.31 -11.28 -15.54
N LEU A 773 -2.63 -10.77 -14.36
CA LEU A 773 -3.88 -10.05 -14.11
C LEU A 773 -3.65 -8.55 -14.03
N MET A 774 -4.68 -7.81 -14.44
CA MET A 774 -4.71 -6.37 -14.34
C MET A 774 -5.84 -5.97 -13.36
N PRO A 775 -5.50 -5.59 -12.11
CA PRO A 775 -6.50 -5.24 -11.09
C PRO A 775 -7.36 -4.05 -11.49
N ILE A 776 -6.77 -3.09 -12.21
CA ILE A 776 -7.44 -1.91 -12.71
C ILE A 776 -7.20 -1.82 -14.22
N PRO A 777 -8.25 -1.85 -15.06
CA PRO A 777 -8.09 -1.85 -16.50
C PRO A 777 -7.46 -0.55 -17.00
N ASP A 778 -6.64 -0.63 -18.04
CA ASP A 778 -6.09 0.53 -18.74
C ASP A 778 -7.16 1.25 -19.60
N GLY A 779 -6.98 2.56 -19.79
CA GLY A 779 -7.89 3.43 -20.54
C GLY A 779 -8.82 4.28 -19.64
N THR A 780 -9.59 5.15 -20.29
CA THR A 780 -10.59 6.02 -19.64
C THR A 780 -11.99 5.54 -20.03
N PHE A 781 -12.86 5.37 -19.05
CA PHE A 781 -14.20 4.81 -19.18
C PHE A 781 -15.23 5.88 -18.83
N SER A 782 -15.57 6.72 -19.82
CA SER A 782 -16.49 7.84 -19.63
C SER A 782 -17.96 7.41 -19.67
N PRO A 783 -18.84 7.99 -18.84
CA PRO A 783 -20.28 7.79 -18.97
C PRO A 783 -20.80 8.42 -20.27
N LYS A 784 -21.87 7.86 -20.83
CA LYS A 784 -22.52 8.37 -22.04
C LYS A 784 -23.94 8.79 -21.72
N ILE A 785 -24.30 10.01 -22.12
CA ILE A 785 -25.68 10.51 -22.11
C ILE A 785 -25.97 10.97 -23.54
N GLU A 786 -26.92 10.31 -24.20
CA GLU A 786 -27.31 10.59 -25.59
C GLU A 786 -27.74 12.07 -25.74
N GLY A 787 -27.26 12.74 -26.78
CA GLY A 787 -27.57 14.14 -27.06
C GLY A 787 -26.74 15.18 -26.29
N SER A 788 -25.85 14.78 -25.36
CA SER A 788 -25.10 15.74 -24.52
C SER A 788 -24.23 16.73 -25.31
N GLU A 789 -23.64 16.29 -26.42
CA GLU A 789 -22.81 17.16 -27.27
C GLU A 789 -23.63 18.27 -27.93
N GLU A 790 -24.81 17.91 -28.45
CA GLU A 790 -25.72 18.85 -29.09
C GLU A 790 -26.38 19.77 -28.05
N GLU A 791 -26.79 19.21 -26.90
CA GLU A 791 -27.32 19.97 -25.76
C GLU A 791 -26.31 21.03 -25.31
N LEU A 792 -25.04 20.66 -25.07
CA LEU A 792 -24.00 21.60 -24.66
C LEU A 792 -23.77 22.70 -25.68
N LYS A 793 -23.61 22.35 -26.96
CA LYS A 793 -23.42 23.35 -28.03
C LYS A 793 -24.59 24.32 -28.07
N ASN A 794 -25.81 23.81 -28.09
CA ASN A 794 -27.01 24.63 -28.17
C ASN A 794 -27.14 25.57 -26.96
N MET A 795 -26.91 25.07 -25.73
CA MET A 795 -26.93 25.92 -24.53
C MET A 795 -25.91 27.06 -24.64
N CYS A 796 -24.66 26.74 -24.97
CA CYS A 796 -23.59 27.73 -25.04
C CYS A 796 -23.84 28.80 -26.11
N TYR A 797 -24.18 28.41 -27.34
CA TYR A 797 -24.44 29.38 -28.41
C TYR A 797 -25.70 30.22 -28.14
N ASN A 798 -26.77 29.62 -27.60
CA ASN A 798 -27.99 30.37 -27.29
C ASN A 798 -27.73 31.41 -26.20
N LYS A 799 -26.97 31.06 -25.16
CA LYS A 799 -26.59 32.01 -24.10
C LYS A 799 -25.67 33.10 -24.64
N ALA A 800 -24.66 32.75 -25.43
CA ALA A 800 -23.73 33.70 -26.03
C ALA A 800 -24.46 34.70 -26.93
N LYS A 801 -25.40 34.23 -27.77
CA LYS A 801 -26.26 35.09 -28.61
C LYS A 801 -27.14 36.03 -27.79
N LYS A 802 -27.67 35.56 -26.65
CA LYS A 802 -28.47 36.40 -25.74
C LYS A 802 -27.66 37.55 -25.14
N ILE A 803 -26.36 37.35 -24.93
CA ILE A 803 -25.45 38.34 -24.31
C ILE A 803 -24.83 39.25 -25.39
N TYR A 804 -24.27 38.67 -26.44
CA TYR A 804 -23.45 39.37 -27.45
C TYR A 804 -24.15 39.60 -28.80
N GLY A 805 -25.42 39.17 -28.95
CA GLY A 805 -26.21 39.33 -30.17
C GLY A 805 -26.13 38.15 -31.14
N GLU A 806 -27.01 38.11 -32.14
CA GLU A 806 -27.02 37.04 -33.16
C GLU A 806 -25.73 37.03 -33.99
N ASP A 807 -25.25 38.21 -34.39
CA ASP A 807 -23.96 38.42 -35.05
C ASP A 807 -22.86 38.61 -33.99
N MET A 808 -22.48 37.51 -33.33
CA MET A 808 -21.51 37.55 -32.24
C MET A 808 -20.13 38.08 -32.70
N PRO A 809 -19.41 38.82 -31.84
CA PRO A 809 -18.03 39.21 -32.09
C PRO A 809 -17.12 38.02 -32.36
N ALA A 810 -16.15 38.18 -33.27
CA ALA A 810 -15.21 37.12 -33.65
C ALA A 810 -14.47 36.54 -32.42
N ILE A 811 -14.04 37.39 -31.47
CA ILE A 811 -13.35 36.96 -30.25
C ILE A 811 -14.17 35.98 -29.40
N VAL A 812 -15.51 36.15 -29.36
CA VAL A 812 -16.42 35.26 -28.61
C VAL A 812 -16.64 33.98 -29.38
N LYS A 813 -16.93 34.09 -30.69
CA LYS A 813 -17.21 32.95 -31.55
C LYS A 813 -15.99 32.03 -31.67
N ASP A 814 -14.82 32.57 -31.99
CA ASP A 814 -13.59 31.80 -32.16
C ASP A 814 -13.19 31.10 -30.86
N ARG A 815 -13.39 31.76 -29.71
CA ARG A 815 -13.16 31.15 -28.39
C ARG A 815 -14.13 29.99 -28.13
N LEU A 816 -15.44 30.18 -28.35
CA LEU A 816 -16.44 29.12 -28.17
C LEU A 816 -16.22 27.94 -29.12
N ASP A 817 -15.97 28.20 -30.40
CA ASP A 817 -15.74 27.17 -31.43
C ASP A 817 -14.53 26.29 -31.04
N LYS A 818 -13.43 26.93 -30.61
CA LYS A 818 -12.22 26.24 -30.13
C LYS A 818 -12.49 25.40 -28.88
N GLU A 819 -13.14 25.98 -27.87
CA GLU A 819 -13.41 25.29 -26.61
C GLU A 819 -14.38 24.12 -26.79
N LEU A 820 -15.53 24.34 -27.43
CA LEU A 820 -16.54 23.30 -27.67
C LEU A 820 -15.97 22.18 -28.55
N GLY A 821 -15.14 22.52 -29.55
CA GLY A 821 -14.41 21.52 -30.34
C GLY A 821 -13.52 20.63 -29.46
N SER A 822 -12.72 21.24 -28.58
CA SER A 822 -11.86 20.50 -27.64
C SER A 822 -12.65 19.65 -26.66
N ILE A 823 -13.69 20.20 -26.03
CA ILE A 823 -14.52 19.51 -25.03
C ILE A 823 -15.23 18.29 -25.65
N VAL A 824 -15.79 18.45 -26.85
CA VAL A 824 -16.54 17.38 -27.53
C VAL A 824 -15.60 16.31 -28.08
N ASN A 825 -14.52 16.70 -28.75
CA ASN A 825 -13.58 15.73 -29.34
C ASN A 825 -12.89 14.86 -28.29
N ASN A 826 -12.71 15.37 -27.06
CA ASN A 826 -12.15 14.62 -25.93
C ASN A 826 -13.22 13.95 -25.04
N GLY A 827 -14.50 13.99 -25.41
CA GLY A 827 -15.58 13.27 -24.72
C GLY A 827 -16.03 13.87 -23.38
N TYR A 828 -15.75 15.15 -23.12
CA TYR A 828 -16.06 15.82 -21.85
C TYR A 828 -17.40 16.55 -21.84
N ALA A 829 -18.16 16.54 -22.95
CA ALA A 829 -19.46 17.21 -23.03
C ALA A 829 -20.45 16.74 -21.95
N VAL A 830 -20.43 15.45 -21.63
CA VAL A 830 -21.26 14.84 -20.59
C VAL A 830 -20.97 15.48 -19.22
N MET A 831 -19.71 15.75 -18.88
CA MET A 831 -19.35 16.40 -17.61
C MET A 831 -19.96 17.80 -17.48
N TYR A 832 -19.90 18.60 -18.54
CA TYR A 832 -20.45 19.95 -18.57
C TYR A 832 -21.97 19.93 -18.42
N VAL A 833 -22.65 19.02 -19.12
CA VAL A 833 -24.11 18.88 -19.03
C VAL A 833 -24.55 18.47 -17.62
N ILE A 834 -23.83 17.56 -16.95
CA ILE A 834 -24.14 17.18 -15.57
C ILE A 834 -23.89 18.35 -14.62
N ALA A 835 -22.75 19.02 -14.74
CA ALA A 835 -22.40 20.16 -13.90
C ALA A 835 -23.46 21.27 -14.03
N HIS A 836 -23.89 21.58 -15.26
CA HIS A 836 -25.00 22.51 -15.52
C HIS A 836 -26.28 22.06 -14.80
N LYS A 837 -26.70 20.80 -14.97
CA LYS A 837 -27.93 20.28 -14.32
C LYS A 837 -27.83 20.34 -12.79
N LEU A 838 -26.66 20.10 -12.21
CA LEU A 838 -26.44 20.21 -10.76
C LEU A 838 -26.56 21.66 -10.28
N VAL A 839 -25.90 22.60 -10.97
CA VAL A 839 -25.97 24.04 -10.64
C VAL A 839 -27.39 24.55 -10.79
N ALA A 840 -28.06 24.25 -11.92
CA ALA A 840 -29.44 24.65 -12.18
C ALA A 840 -30.41 24.11 -11.12
N LYS A 841 -30.26 22.85 -10.70
CA LYS A 841 -31.07 22.28 -9.61
C LYS A 841 -30.84 23.01 -8.29
N SER A 842 -29.58 23.22 -7.90
CA SER A 842 -29.23 23.93 -6.66
C SER A 842 -29.84 25.33 -6.63
N LEU A 843 -29.71 26.07 -7.73
CA LEU A 843 -30.28 27.41 -7.87
C LEU A 843 -31.81 27.41 -7.78
N ASN A 844 -32.49 26.44 -8.40
CA ASN A 844 -33.94 26.30 -8.31
C ASN A 844 -34.41 25.98 -6.89
N ASP A 845 -33.60 25.24 -6.12
CA ASP A 845 -33.85 24.94 -4.72
C ASP A 845 -33.43 26.08 -3.78
N GLY A 846 -32.93 27.20 -4.33
CA GLY A 846 -32.61 28.43 -3.60
C GLY A 846 -31.17 28.54 -3.12
N TYR A 847 -30.28 27.63 -3.52
CA TYR A 847 -28.88 27.60 -3.11
C TYR A 847 -27.93 28.02 -4.23
N LEU A 848 -27.18 29.10 -4.02
CA LEU A 848 -26.08 29.49 -4.90
C LEU A 848 -25.01 28.40 -4.93
N VAL A 849 -24.38 28.20 -6.09
CA VAL A 849 -23.20 27.33 -6.23
C VAL A 849 -21.99 28.21 -6.51
N GLY A 850 -20.97 28.08 -5.67
CA GLY A 850 -19.69 28.75 -5.88
C GLY A 850 -18.88 28.03 -6.95
N SER A 851 -18.34 28.79 -7.90
CA SER A 851 -17.36 28.26 -8.86
C SER A 851 -16.04 27.94 -8.15
N ARG A 852 -15.38 26.85 -8.53
CA ARG A 852 -14.08 26.46 -7.98
C ARG A 852 -13.16 25.85 -9.05
N GLY A 853 -11.86 25.97 -8.82
CA GLY A 853 -10.84 25.30 -9.63
C GLY A 853 -10.61 25.97 -10.97
N SER A 854 -10.21 25.20 -11.98
CA SER A 854 -9.89 25.74 -13.32
C SER A 854 -11.07 25.82 -14.28
N VAL A 855 -12.27 25.37 -13.91
CA VAL A 855 -13.42 25.41 -14.83
C VAL A 855 -13.79 26.84 -15.25
N GLY A 856 -13.52 27.83 -14.39
CA GLY A 856 -13.67 29.26 -14.70
C GLY A 856 -12.75 29.78 -15.81
N SER A 857 -11.80 28.99 -16.29
CA SER A 857 -11.00 29.30 -17.48
C SER A 857 -11.73 29.02 -18.80
N SER A 858 -12.90 28.34 -18.77
CA SER A 858 -13.67 27.93 -19.94
C SER A 858 -14.87 28.84 -20.20
N LEU A 859 -14.89 29.50 -21.36
CA LEU A 859 -16.04 30.28 -21.83
C LEU A 859 -17.26 29.39 -22.05
N ALA A 860 -17.07 28.14 -22.50
CA ALA A 860 -18.16 27.17 -22.59
C ALA A 860 -18.79 26.90 -21.21
N ALA A 861 -18.00 26.90 -20.13
CA ALA A 861 -18.54 26.74 -18.77
C ALA A 861 -19.34 27.97 -18.32
N THR A 862 -18.89 29.18 -18.65
CA THR A 862 -19.63 30.42 -18.40
C THR A 862 -20.97 30.42 -19.16
N MET A 863 -20.95 30.06 -20.45
CA MET A 863 -22.15 30.08 -21.30
C MET A 863 -23.13 28.93 -21.00
N SER A 864 -22.66 27.85 -20.36
CA SER A 864 -23.51 26.78 -19.81
C SER A 864 -23.86 27.00 -18.33
N GLU A 865 -23.59 28.18 -17.76
CA GLU A 865 -23.96 28.55 -16.38
C GLU A 865 -23.38 27.63 -15.30
N ILE A 866 -22.24 26.99 -15.58
CA ILE A 866 -21.48 26.18 -14.60
C ILE A 866 -20.66 27.09 -13.68
N THR A 867 -20.20 28.23 -14.19
CA THR A 867 -19.37 29.21 -13.49
C THR A 867 -19.81 30.64 -13.80
N GLU A 868 -19.70 31.52 -12.82
CA GLU A 868 -19.90 32.97 -12.99
C GLU A 868 -18.67 33.69 -13.55
N VAL A 869 -17.50 33.04 -13.59
CA VAL A 869 -16.25 33.65 -14.07
C VAL A 869 -16.29 33.69 -15.60
N ASN A 870 -16.15 34.88 -16.18
CA ASN A 870 -16.00 35.06 -17.62
C ASN A 870 -14.51 35.17 -18.01
N PRO A 871 -13.94 34.20 -18.74
CA PRO A 871 -12.51 34.16 -19.02
C PRO A 871 -12.07 35.04 -20.19
N LEU A 872 -13.01 35.73 -20.87
CA LEU A 872 -12.67 36.65 -21.96
C LEU A 872 -11.82 37.84 -21.46
N PRO A 873 -11.11 38.55 -22.36
CA PRO A 873 -10.47 39.83 -22.01
C PRO A 873 -11.47 40.83 -21.44
N PRO A 874 -11.03 41.82 -20.64
CA PRO A 874 -11.87 42.90 -20.14
C PRO A 874 -12.69 43.53 -21.25
N HIS A 875 -14.01 43.65 -21.06
CA HIS A 875 -14.89 44.18 -22.09
C HIS A 875 -16.14 44.81 -21.53
N TYR A 876 -16.74 45.67 -22.35
CA TYR A 876 -18.09 46.18 -22.16
C TYR A 876 -19.09 45.39 -22.98
N VAL A 877 -20.31 45.21 -22.46
CA VAL A 877 -21.45 44.68 -23.21
C VAL A 877 -22.73 45.44 -22.87
N CYS A 878 -23.49 45.83 -23.90
CA CYS A 878 -24.76 46.52 -23.71
C CYS A 878 -25.89 45.51 -23.48
N PRO A 879 -26.61 45.56 -22.35
CA PRO A 879 -27.70 44.62 -22.07
C PRO A 879 -28.86 44.74 -23.08
N LYS A 880 -29.01 45.92 -23.69
CA LYS A 880 -30.12 46.26 -24.60
C LYS A 880 -29.80 45.98 -26.07
N CYS A 881 -28.83 46.70 -26.65
CA CYS A 881 -28.52 46.62 -28.08
C CYS A 881 -27.40 45.64 -28.44
N LYS A 882 -26.80 44.97 -27.43
CA LYS A 882 -25.76 43.94 -27.60
C LYS A 882 -24.42 44.43 -28.18
N TYR A 883 -24.23 45.75 -28.30
CA TYR A 883 -22.90 46.34 -28.57
C TYR A 883 -21.87 45.84 -27.55
N SER A 884 -20.68 45.45 -28.03
CA SER A 884 -19.58 44.98 -27.20
C SER A 884 -18.24 45.62 -27.61
N ASP A 885 -17.37 45.89 -26.64
CA ASP A 885 -16.08 46.57 -26.82
C ASP A 885 -15.01 45.87 -25.96
N PHE A 886 -14.02 45.22 -26.58
CA PHE A 886 -13.01 44.38 -25.91
C PHE A 886 -11.66 45.08 -25.81
N ILE A 887 -11.05 45.01 -24.62
CA ILE A 887 -9.76 45.63 -24.32
C ILE A 887 -8.73 44.51 -24.10
N SER A 888 -7.79 44.37 -25.03
CA SER A 888 -6.80 43.29 -25.06
C SER A 888 -5.35 43.80 -25.05
N ASP A 889 -5.14 45.08 -24.76
CA ASP A 889 -3.80 45.71 -24.69
C ASP A 889 -3.10 45.49 -23.33
N GLY A 890 -3.76 44.82 -22.39
CA GLY A 890 -3.25 44.56 -21.05
C GLY A 890 -3.34 45.76 -20.09
N SER A 891 -4.02 46.84 -20.48
CA SER A 891 -4.18 48.04 -19.63
C SER A 891 -5.03 47.78 -18.38
N TYR A 892 -5.94 46.81 -18.42
CA TYR A 892 -6.78 46.39 -17.30
C TYR A 892 -6.61 44.90 -17.03
N GLY A 893 -6.54 44.51 -15.74
CA GLY A 893 -6.44 43.11 -15.33
C GLY A 893 -7.78 42.37 -15.27
N SER A 894 -8.88 43.13 -15.13
CA SER A 894 -10.26 42.63 -15.12
C SER A 894 -11.23 43.69 -15.63
N GLY A 895 -12.35 43.25 -16.22
CA GLY A 895 -13.48 44.10 -16.61
C GLY A 895 -14.14 44.79 -15.42
N VAL A 896 -14.05 44.25 -14.21
CA VAL A 896 -14.58 44.91 -13.00
C VAL A 896 -13.93 46.28 -12.77
N ASP A 897 -12.66 46.40 -13.13
CA ASP A 897 -11.84 47.60 -12.96
C ASP A 897 -12.08 48.66 -14.05
N LEU A 898 -12.92 48.35 -15.05
CA LEU A 898 -13.27 49.30 -16.08
C LEU A 898 -14.16 50.43 -15.51
N PRO A 899 -13.94 51.69 -15.94
CA PRO A 899 -14.81 52.79 -15.52
C PRO A 899 -16.22 52.63 -16.09
N ASP A 900 -17.21 53.19 -15.40
CA ASP A 900 -18.58 53.14 -15.91
C ASP A 900 -18.71 53.95 -17.21
N LYS A 901 -19.38 53.35 -18.22
CA LYS A 901 -19.49 53.90 -19.56
C LYS A 901 -20.90 53.69 -20.11
N SER A 902 -21.47 54.71 -20.75
CA SER A 902 -22.75 54.58 -21.48
C SER A 902 -22.52 53.99 -22.88
N CYS A 903 -23.48 53.21 -23.36
CA CYS A 903 -23.41 52.55 -24.65
C CYS A 903 -23.41 53.60 -25.78
N PRO A 904 -22.44 53.56 -26.72
CA PRO A 904 -22.36 54.55 -27.81
C PRO A 904 -23.51 54.43 -28.83
N VAL A 905 -24.25 53.31 -28.82
CA VAL A 905 -25.33 53.04 -29.78
C VAL A 905 -26.71 53.41 -29.22
N CYS A 906 -26.99 53.06 -27.96
CA CYS A 906 -28.33 53.22 -27.38
C CYS A 906 -28.37 53.95 -26.04
N ASN A 907 -27.22 54.47 -25.58
CA ASN A 907 -27.04 55.24 -24.35
C ASN A 907 -27.37 54.50 -23.03
N GLU A 908 -27.69 53.21 -23.09
CA GLU A 908 -27.85 52.35 -21.91
C GLU A 908 -26.52 52.16 -21.19
N MET A 909 -26.51 52.04 -19.86
CA MET A 909 -25.28 51.75 -19.12
C MET A 909 -24.71 50.39 -19.54
N LEU A 910 -23.40 50.37 -19.82
CA LEU A 910 -22.70 49.15 -20.24
C LEU A 910 -22.41 48.27 -19.01
N ILE A 911 -22.58 46.96 -19.18
CA ILE A 911 -22.09 45.96 -18.24
C ILE A 911 -20.61 45.74 -18.52
N LYS A 912 -19.84 45.47 -17.47
CA LYS A 912 -18.39 45.27 -17.51
C LYS A 912 -18.09 43.84 -17.10
N ASP A 913 -17.27 43.14 -17.86
CA ASP A 913 -16.99 41.72 -17.63
C ASP A 913 -15.64 41.29 -18.23
N GLY A 914 -15.19 40.08 -17.93
CA GLY A 914 -13.95 39.48 -18.45
C GLY A 914 -12.77 39.57 -17.47
N HIS A 915 -12.05 38.48 -17.32
CA HIS A 915 -10.91 38.37 -16.40
C HIS A 915 -9.61 37.94 -17.08
N ASP A 916 -9.58 37.86 -18.41
CA ASP A 916 -8.43 37.46 -19.24
C ASP A 916 -7.77 36.17 -18.73
N ILE A 917 -8.46 35.05 -18.90
CA ILE A 917 -8.04 33.73 -18.42
C ILE A 917 -7.93 32.76 -19.62
N PRO A 918 -6.76 32.14 -19.84
CA PRO A 918 -6.56 31.22 -20.96
C PRO A 918 -7.25 29.87 -20.71
N PHE A 919 -7.88 29.33 -21.75
CA PHE A 919 -8.61 28.05 -21.69
C PHE A 919 -7.70 26.86 -21.39
N GLU A 920 -6.47 26.91 -21.88
CA GLU A 920 -5.50 25.82 -21.79
C GLU A 920 -5.08 25.49 -20.36
N VAL A 921 -5.31 26.41 -19.42
CA VAL A 921 -5.12 26.13 -17.99
C VAL A 921 -6.12 25.06 -17.50
N PHE A 922 -7.26 24.92 -18.16
CA PHE A 922 -8.26 23.89 -17.89
C PHE A 922 -7.90 22.55 -18.56
N LEU A 923 -7.81 22.50 -19.89
CA LEU A 923 -7.71 21.26 -20.68
C LEU A 923 -6.36 21.02 -21.37
N GLY A 924 -5.38 21.89 -21.18
CA GLY A 924 -4.14 21.87 -21.97
C GLY A 924 -4.36 22.36 -23.40
N PHE A 925 -3.35 22.19 -24.25
CA PHE A 925 -3.40 22.63 -25.65
C PHE A 925 -3.98 21.55 -26.58
N GLU A 926 -3.74 20.27 -26.25
CA GLU A 926 -4.12 19.13 -27.09
C GLU A 926 -5.25 18.31 -26.46
N GLY A 927 -5.85 18.77 -25.35
CA GLY A 927 -6.75 17.94 -24.53
C GLY A 927 -5.97 16.92 -23.69
N ASP A 928 -4.68 17.14 -23.49
CA ASP A 928 -3.73 16.26 -22.83
C ASP A 928 -3.83 16.28 -21.29
N LYS A 929 -4.74 17.10 -20.76
CA LYS A 929 -5.06 17.18 -19.34
C LYS A 929 -6.51 16.80 -19.10
N GLU A 930 -6.73 15.88 -18.17
CA GLU A 930 -8.07 15.53 -17.68
C GLU A 930 -8.70 16.73 -16.92
N PRO A 931 -9.92 17.16 -17.27
CA PRO A 931 -10.60 18.26 -16.62
C PRO A 931 -11.17 17.84 -15.26
N ASP A 932 -11.06 18.73 -14.27
CA ASP A 932 -11.73 18.59 -12.97
C ASP A 932 -12.74 19.73 -12.82
N ILE A 933 -14.03 19.39 -12.72
CA ILE A 933 -15.11 20.36 -12.52
C ILE A 933 -15.46 20.36 -11.04
N ASP A 934 -14.93 21.35 -10.33
CA ASP A 934 -15.16 21.57 -8.90
C ASP A 934 -16.36 22.51 -8.68
N LEU A 935 -17.33 22.06 -7.90
CA LEU A 935 -18.50 22.87 -7.55
C LEU A 935 -18.64 22.95 -6.02
N ASN A 936 -18.68 24.18 -5.50
CA ASN A 936 -18.90 24.44 -4.08
C ASN A 936 -20.41 24.63 -3.83
N PHE A 937 -21.07 23.61 -3.31
CA PHE A 937 -22.45 23.69 -2.84
C PHE A 937 -22.49 24.16 -1.39
N ALA A 938 -23.63 24.69 -0.96
CA ALA A 938 -23.88 24.91 0.46
C ALA A 938 -23.70 23.59 1.24
N SER A 939 -22.99 23.64 2.36
CA SER A 939 -22.68 22.45 3.19
C SER A 939 -23.92 21.61 3.51
N GLU A 940 -25.07 22.26 3.75
CA GLU A 940 -26.35 21.60 4.03
C GLU A 940 -27.06 21.00 2.80
N TYR A 941 -26.73 21.46 1.58
CA TYR A 941 -27.34 20.99 0.33
C TYR A 941 -26.52 19.87 -0.35
N GLN A 942 -25.27 19.67 0.06
CA GLN A 942 -24.34 18.72 -0.57
C GLN A 942 -24.94 17.31 -0.74
N SER A 943 -25.63 16.79 0.28
CA SER A 943 -26.24 15.45 0.23
C SER A 943 -27.37 15.35 -0.80
N GLU A 944 -28.14 16.42 -1.03
CA GLU A 944 -29.19 16.43 -2.06
C GLU A 944 -28.60 16.52 -3.47
N ALA A 945 -27.47 17.21 -3.64
CA ALA A 945 -26.73 17.19 -4.90
C ALA A 945 -26.23 15.76 -5.22
N HIS A 946 -25.73 15.01 -4.23
CA HIS A 946 -25.31 13.61 -4.43
C HIS A 946 -26.48 12.71 -4.84
N LYS A 947 -27.61 12.79 -4.15
CA LYS A 947 -28.83 12.02 -4.50
C LYS A 947 -29.32 12.35 -5.92
N TYR A 948 -29.14 13.59 -6.36
CA TYR A 948 -29.51 13.96 -7.72
C TYR A 948 -28.60 13.32 -8.77
N ILE A 949 -27.29 13.20 -8.51
CA ILE A 949 -26.37 12.46 -9.40
C ILE A 949 -26.81 11.00 -9.51
N GLU A 950 -27.18 10.36 -8.40
CA GLU A 950 -27.69 8.99 -8.42
C GLU A 950 -28.98 8.86 -9.26
N LYS A 951 -29.89 9.83 -9.21
CA LYS A 951 -31.06 9.87 -10.09
C LYS A 951 -30.71 10.02 -11.57
N LEU A 952 -29.62 10.73 -11.90
CA LEU A 952 -29.18 10.94 -13.28
C LEU A 952 -28.52 9.69 -13.89
N PHE A 953 -27.74 8.95 -13.10
CA PHE A 953 -26.96 7.79 -13.59
C PHE A 953 -27.55 6.43 -13.25
N GLY A 954 -28.49 6.38 -12.32
CA GLY A 954 -29.09 5.16 -11.80
C GLY A 954 -28.44 4.70 -10.49
N GLU A 955 -29.23 4.00 -9.70
CA GLU A 955 -28.82 3.36 -8.45
C GLU A 955 -27.68 2.35 -8.73
N GLY A 956 -26.66 2.35 -7.87
CA GLY A 956 -25.50 1.46 -8.02
C GLY A 956 -24.51 1.85 -9.13
N LYS A 957 -24.65 3.02 -9.75
CA LYS A 957 -23.67 3.59 -10.72
C LYS A 957 -22.87 4.77 -10.16
N VAL A 958 -23.18 5.19 -8.95
CA VAL A 958 -22.61 6.38 -8.32
C VAL A 958 -22.08 5.99 -6.95
N PHE A 959 -20.80 6.24 -6.71
CA PHE A 959 -20.14 5.88 -5.46
C PHE A 959 -19.36 7.07 -4.91
N ARG A 960 -19.25 7.17 -3.59
CA ARG A 960 -18.34 8.13 -2.98
C ARG A 960 -16.90 7.64 -3.16
N ALA A 961 -15.95 8.52 -3.48
CA ALA A 961 -14.56 8.10 -3.47
C ALA A 961 -14.14 7.72 -2.03
N GLY A 962 -13.58 6.52 -1.85
CA GLY A 962 -13.04 6.07 -0.58
C GLY A 962 -11.71 6.73 -0.25
N THR A 963 -11.35 6.76 1.04
CA THR A 963 -10.01 7.14 1.49
C THR A 963 -9.43 6.09 2.45
N ILE A 964 -8.12 5.94 2.44
CA ILE A 964 -7.39 5.04 3.35
C ILE A 964 -6.70 5.89 4.41
N GLY A 965 -7.15 5.76 5.66
CA GLY A 965 -6.56 6.45 6.79
C GLY A 965 -5.36 5.67 7.33
N THR A 966 -4.15 6.20 7.13
CA THR A 966 -2.90 5.60 7.60
C THR A 966 -2.42 6.22 8.92
N ILE A 967 -1.48 5.56 9.60
CA ILE A 967 -0.83 6.10 10.79
C ILE A 967 0.14 7.22 10.36
N GLY A 968 -0.20 8.45 10.71
CA GLY A 968 0.72 9.59 10.58
C GLY A 968 1.67 9.72 11.78
N ASN A 969 2.73 10.52 11.63
CA ASN A 969 3.83 10.70 12.60
C ASN A 969 3.37 10.91 14.05
N LYS A 970 2.38 11.79 14.31
CA LYS A 970 1.90 12.05 15.68
C LYS A 970 1.27 10.81 16.33
N THR A 971 0.55 10.00 15.57
CA THR A 971 -0.09 8.78 16.09
C THR A 971 0.95 7.69 16.33
N ALA A 972 1.87 7.50 15.38
CA ALA A 972 2.99 6.57 15.52
C ALA A 972 3.83 6.89 16.77
N TYR A 973 4.19 8.17 16.98
CA TYR A 973 4.93 8.61 18.16
C TYR A 973 4.19 8.23 19.46
N GLY A 974 2.86 8.41 19.50
CA GLY A 974 2.04 8.00 20.64
C GLY A 974 2.09 6.50 20.92
N PHE A 975 2.04 5.65 19.90
CA PHE A 975 2.17 4.19 20.06
C PHE A 975 3.56 3.79 20.56
N VAL A 976 4.62 4.37 19.99
CA VAL A 976 6.01 4.13 20.40
C VAL A 976 6.21 4.52 21.87
N ARG A 977 5.74 5.70 22.27
CA ARG A 977 5.83 6.17 23.66
C ARG A 977 5.12 5.23 24.64
N LYS A 978 3.91 4.80 24.30
CA LYS A 978 3.15 3.85 25.11
C LYS A 978 3.88 2.51 25.25
N TYR A 979 4.41 1.97 24.14
CA TYR A 979 5.20 0.73 24.14
C TYR A 979 6.43 0.83 25.04
N ILE A 980 7.18 1.94 24.94
CA ILE A 980 8.36 2.22 25.79
C ILE A 980 7.97 2.28 27.27
N GLU A 981 6.85 2.92 27.60
CA GLU A 981 6.36 3.06 28.98
C GLU A 981 5.89 1.72 29.57
N GLU A 982 5.13 0.92 28.82
CA GLU A 982 4.66 -0.40 29.27
C GLU A 982 5.80 -1.41 29.45
N ASN A 983 6.84 -1.33 28.63
CA ASN A 983 8.03 -2.17 28.70
C ASN A 983 9.15 -1.61 29.59
N GLN A 984 8.96 -0.44 30.20
CA GLN A 984 9.95 0.24 31.04
C GLN A 984 11.31 0.43 30.32
N LEU A 985 11.26 0.73 29.03
CA LEU A 985 12.46 0.93 28.21
C LEU A 985 12.96 2.39 28.32
N HIS A 986 14.27 2.57 28.22
CA HIS A 986 14.90 3.88 28.09
C HIS A 986 15.42 4.05 26.67
N CYS A 987 14.72 4.85 25.86
CA CYS A 987 15.09 5.14 24.47
C CYS A 987 15.46 6.61 24.32
N ASN A 988 16.50 6.87 23.52
CA ASN A 988 16.88 8.22 23.10
C ASN A 988 16.00 8.72 21.95
N THR A 989 16.13 10.00 21.59
CA THR A 989 15.31 10.64 20.57
C THR A 989 15.51 10.03 19.18
N ALA A 990 16.74 9.60 18.83
CA ALA A 990 16.99 8.94 17.56
C ALA A 990 16.22 7.61 17.44
N GLU A 991 16.23 6.79 18.49
CA GLU A 991 15.52 5.51 18.47
C GLU A 991 14.00 5.72 18.43
N ILE A 992 13.48 6.69 19.18
CA ILE A 992 12.05 7.04 19.11
C ILE A 992 11.66 7.44 17.68
N ASN A 993 12.50 8.23 17.00
CA ASN A 993 12.23 8.65 15.62
C ASN A 993 12.29 7.48 14.64
N ARG A 994 13.28 6.58 14.75
CA ARG A 994 13.35 5.35 13.94
C ARG A 994 12.09 4.50 14.11
N LEU A 995 11.73 4.19 15.35
CA LEU A 995 10.55 3.39 15.67
C LEU A 995 9.26 4.06 15.18
N THR A 996 9.18 5.39 15.30
CA THR A 996 8.05 6.18 14.78
C THR A 996 7.94 6.05 13.27
N ASN A 997 9.03 6.25 12.54
CA ASN A 997 9.04 6.14 11.07
C ASN A 997 8.64 4.74 10.61
N GLY A 998 9.14 3.68 11.26
CA GLY A 998 8.81 2.29 10.93
C GLY A 998 7.35 1.88 11.17
N CYS A 999 6.60 2.66 11.94
CA CYS A 999 5.16 2.46 12.16
C CYS A 999 4.27 3.32 11.24
N THR A 1000 4.84 4.26 10.49
CA THR A 1000 4.06 5.17 9.63
C THR A 1000 3.60 4.49 8.35
N GLY A 1001 2.54 4.98 7.72
CA GLY A 1001 1.99 4.43 6.47
C GLY A 1001 1.09 3.20 6.65
N VAL A 1002 1.20 2.48 7.76
CA VAL A 1002 0.31 1.35 8.09
C VAL A 1002 -1.14 1.82 8.15
N LYS A 1003 -2.04 1.09 7.51
CA LYS A 1003 -3.47 1.37 7.49
C LYS A 1003 -4.04 1.24 8.91
N ARG A 1004 -4.87 2.21 9.27
CA ARG A 1004 -5.63 2.23 10.53
C ARG A 1004 -7.14 2.17 10.31
N THR A 1005 -7.66 2.90 9.33
CA THR A 1005 -9.10 2.97 9.04
C THR A 1005 -9.35 3.25 7.56
N SER A 1006 -10.61 3.13 7.12
CA SER A 1006 -11.10 3.73 5.88
C SER A 1006 -11.92 4.99 6.19
N GLY A 1007 -12.12 5.83 5.19
CA GLY A 1007 -12.95 7.03 5.26
C GLY A 1007 -13.60 7.33 3.90
N GLN A 1008 -14.10 8.55 3.77
CA GLN A 1008 -14.72 9.05 2.54
C GLN A 1008 -14.05 10.34 2.09
N HIS A 1009 -14.00 10.53 0.77
CA HIS A 1009 -13.52 11.77 0.19
C HIS A 1009 -14.50 12.93 0.50
N PRO A 1010 -14.04 14.19 0.65
CA PRO A 1010 -14.91 15.32 1.01
C PRO A 1010 -15.89 15.80 -0.06
N GLY A 1011 -15.70 15.46 -1.35
CA GLY A 1011 -16.60 15.87 -2.44
C GLY A 1011 -16.72 14.90 -3.61
N GLY A 1012 -15.63 14.23 -3.94
CA GLY A 1012 -15.49 13.25 -5.01
C GLY A 1012 -16.55 12.15 -5.05
N ILE A 1013 -17.34 12.21 -6.12
CA ILE A 1013 -18.30 11.21 -6.55
C ILE A 1013 -17.74 10.53 -7.80
N ILE A 1014 -17.67 9.21 -7.78
CA ILE A 1014 -17.24 8.35 -8.88
C ILE A 1014 -18.46 7.88 -9.65
N ILE A 1015 -18.42 8.06 -10.97
CA ILE A 1015 -19.51 7.66 -11.87
C ILE A 1015 -19.04 6.49 -12.73
N VAL A 1016 -19.78 5.38 -12.64
CA VAL A 1016 -19.56 4.17 -13.44
C VAL A 1016 -20.42 4.24 -14.69
N PRO A 1017 -19.87 4.03 -15.90
CA PRO A 1017 -20.67 3.96 -17.10
C PRO A 1017 -21.72 2.84 -17.03
N ALA A 1018 -22.87 3.05 -17.68
CA ALA A 1018 -23.99 2.11 -17.63
C ALA A 1018 -23.60 0.67 -18.04
N ASP A 1019 -22.71 0.54 -19.03
CA ASP A 1019 -22.25 -0.73 -19.61
C ASP A 1019 -21.28 -1.52 -18.70
N TYR A 1020 -20.83 -0.93 -17.59
CA TYR A 1020 -19.86 -1.57 -16.69
C TYR A 1020 -20.39 -1.67 -15.27
N ASP A 1021 -19.91 -2.70 -14.58
CA ASP A 1021 -20.09 -2.87 -13.14
C ASP A 1021 -18.89 -2.29 -12.39
N ILE A 1022 -19.09 -1.73 -11.19
CA ILE A 1022 -18.02 -1.13 -10.38
C ILE A 1022 -16.91 -2.14 -10.07
N HIS A 1023 -17.25 -3.43 -9.91
CA HIS A 1023 -16.31 -4.51 -9.60
C HIS A 1023 -15.37 -4.85 -10.76
N LYS A 1024 -15.48 -4.16 -11.91
CA LYS A 1024 -14.43 -4.17 -12.94
C LYS A 1024 -13.24 -3.29 -12.56
N PHE A 1025 -13.44 -2.31 -11.67
CA PHE A 1025 -12.46 -1.28 -11.33
C PHE A 1025 -12.02 -1.36 -9.87
N THR A 1026 -12.96 -1.62 -8.96
CA THR A 1026 -12.69 -1.61 -7.53
C THR A 1026 -13.81 -2.34 -6.76
N PRO A 1027 -13.51 -2.99 -5.62
CA PRO A 1027 -14.54 -3.34 -4.65
C PRO A 1027 -15.22 -2.09 -4.07
N ILE A 1028 -16.30 -2.28 -3.30
CA ILE A 1028 -17.02 -1.22 -2.60
C ILE A 1028 -17.22 -1.57 -1.12
N GLN A 1029 -17.32 -0.57 -0.26
CA GLN A 1029 -17.47 -0.76 1.19
C GLN A 1029 -18.15 0.44 1.84
N TYR A 1030 -18.54 0.32 3.10
CA TYR A 1030 -18.89 1.48 3.93
C TYR A 1030 -17.63 2.20 4.43
N PRO A 1031 -17.62 3.54 4.50
CA PRO A 1031 -16.53 4.28 5.14
C PRO A 1031 -16.47 3.90 6.62
N ALA A 1032 -15.26 3.65 7.13
CA ALA A 1032 -15.01 3.16 8.50
C ALA A 1032 -15.80 1.88 8.89
N ASN A 1033 -16.32 1.13 7.90
CA ASN A 1033 -17.25 0.01 8.11
C ASN A 1033 -18.56 0.41 8.83
N ASP A 1034 -18.98 1.67 8.76
CA ASP A 1034 -20.23 2.14 9.37
C ASP A 1034 -21.40 2.05 8.39
N SER A 1035 -22.18 0.98 8.52
CA SER A 1035 -23.39 0.77 7.71
C SER A 1035 -24.51 1.78 7.98
N LYS A 1036 -24.45 2.53 9.09
CA LYS A 1036 -25.43 3.59 9.39
C LYS A 1036 -25.18 4.86 8.59
N SER A 1037 -23.99 5.03 8.01
CA SER A 1037 -23.67 6.17 7.17
C SER A 1037 -24.58 6.26 5.94
N GLY A 1038 -25.06 5.11 5.44
CA GLY A 1038 -25.84 5.02 4.19
C GLY A 1038 -25.03 5.37 2.94
N VAL A 1039 -23.73 5.64 3.07
CA VAL A 1039 -22.85 6.04 1.97
C VAL A 1039 -21.97 4.86 1.59
N ILE A 1040 -22.00 4.48 0.32
CA ILE A 1040 -21.12 3.46 -0.23
C ILE A 1040 -19.90 4.14 -0.87
N THR A 1041 -18.72 3.71 -0.46
CA THR A 1041 -17.43 4.18 -0.95
C THR A 1041 -16.75 3.15 -1.84
N THR A 1042 -15.92 3.62 -2.79
CA THR A 1042 -14.93 2.75 -3.45
C THR A 1042 -13.93 2.20 -2.43
N HIS A 1043 -13.49 0.96 -2.62
CA HIS A 1043 -12.52 0.31 -1.74
C HIS A 1043 -11.10 0.80 -1.99
N PHE A 1044 -10.79 1.08 -3.27
CA PHE A 1044 -9.60 1.83 -3.67
C PHE A 1044 -9.84 3.32 -3.49
N ASP A 1045 -8.78 4.04 -3.14
CA ASP A 1045 -8.80 5.49 -3.17
C ASP A 1045 -8.90 6.02 -4.61
N TYR A 1046 -9.24 7.31 -4.74
CA TYR A 1046 -9.39 7.93 -6.04
C TYR A 1046 -8.10 7.88 -6.87
N ASP A 1047 -6.94 8.12 -6.25
CA ASP A 1047 -5.67 8.19 -6.95
C ASP A 1047 -5.37 6.88 -7.68
N SER A 1048 -5.74 5.74 -7.08
CA SER A 1048 -5.61 4.41 -7.69
C SER A 1048 -6.47 4.22 -8.96
N ILE A 1049 -7.63 4.86 -9.04
CA ILE A 1049 -8.59 4.74 -10.17
C ILE A 1049 -8.67 6.02 -11.02
N SER A 1050 -7.78 6.98 -10.76
CA SER A 1050 -7.72 8.27 -11.44
C SER A 1050 -7.45 8.07 -12.93
N GLY A 1051 -8.14 8.83 -13.78
CA GLY A 1051 -8.11 8.69 -15.24
C GLY A 1051 -8.80 7.44 -15.78
N ARG A 1052 -9.35 6.56 -14.93
CA ARG A 1052 -10.13 5.38 -15.34
C ARG A 1052 -11.63 5.66 -15.33
N LEU A 1053 -12.13 6.19 -14.22
CA LEU A 1053 -13.53 6.54 -14.03
C LEU A 1053 -13.67 8.04 -13.83
N LEU A 1054 -14.81 8.56 -14.28
CA LEU A 1054 -15.11 9.97 -14.12
C LEU A 1054 -15.35 10.31 -12.63
N LYS A 1055 -14.69 11.37 -12.15
CA LYS A 1055 -14.95 12.00 -10.84
C LYS A 1055 -15.67 13.34 -11.03
N LEU A 1056 -16.67 13.60 -10.19
CA LEU A 1056 -17.21 14.95 -9.96
C LEU A 1056 -16.98 15.36 -8.51
N ASP A 1057 -16.34 16.51 -8.30
CA ASP A 1057 -16.12 17.05 -6.96
C ASP A 1057 -17.30 17.95 -6.54
N VAL A 1058 -18.26 17.34 -5.87
CA VAL A 1058 -19.42 18.00 -5.26
C VAL A 1058 -19.09 18.32 -3.81
N LEU A 1059 -18.48 19.48 -3.59
CA LEU A 1059 -17.93 19.89 -2.29
C LEU A 1059 -18.97 20.68 -1.48
N GLY A 1060 -18.96 20.49 -0.17
CA GLY A 1060 -19.66 21.35 0.77
C GLY A 1060 -18.76 22.53 1.15
N HIS A 1061 -19.31 23.74 1.12
CA HIS A 1061 -18.61 24.96 1.47
C HIS A 1061 -19.54 25.92 2.22
N ASP A 1062 -19.00 26.67 3.18
CA ASP A 1062 -19.81 27.54 4.04
C ASP A 1062 -20.19 28.85 3.37
N VAL A 1063 -19.34 29.38 2.47
CA VAL A 1063 -19.61 30.63 1.72
C VAL A 1063 -20.98 30.65 1.02
N PRO A 1064 -21.39 29.64 0.22
CA PRO A 1064 -22.74 29.60 -0.32
C PRO A 1064 -23.85 29.62 0.75
N THR A 1065 -23.64 28.96 1.89
CA THR A 1065 -24.57 28.97 3.03
C THR A 1065 -24.68 30.37 3.65
N ILE A 1066 -23.55 31.06 3.85
CA ILE A 1066 -23.49 32.42 4.40
C ILE A 1066 -24.20 33.39 3.46
N ILE A 1067 -23.90 33.34 2.16
CA ILE A 1067 -24.55 34.18 1.15
C ILE A 1067 -26.06 33.97 1.18
N LYS A 1068 -26.53 32.71 1.19
CA LYS A 1068 -27.95 32.40 1.25
C LYS A 1068 -28.62 33.01 2.49
N MET A 1069 -27.99 32.86 3.66
CA MET A 1069 -28.45 33.49 4.90
C MET A 1069 -28.54 35.02 4.78
N LEU A 1070 -27.54 35.67 4.18
CA LEU A 1070 -27.52 37.12 3.98
C LEU A 1070 -28.61 37.59 3.01
N GLU A 1071 -28.84 36.87 1.90
CA GLU A 1071 -29.95 37.16 0.98
C GLU A 1071 -31.31 37.03 1.69
N ASP A 1072 -31.49 35.98 2.50
CA ASP A 1072 -32.74 35.74 3.22
C ASP A 1072 -33.01 36.78 4.32
N LEU A 1073 -31.96 37.27 5.00
CA LEU A 1073 -32.07 38.30 6.04
C LEU A 1073 -32.31 39.71 5.47
N THR A 1074 -31.70 40.03 4.34
CA THR A 1074 -31.69 41.40 3.79
C THR A 1074 -32.65 41.60 2.63
N ASN A 1075 -33.11 40.52 1.99
CA ASN A 1075 -33.80 40.53 0.68
C ASN A 1075 -33.01 41.19 -0.45
N VAL A 1076 -31.68 41.30 -0.31
CA VAL A 1076 -30.79 41.81 -1.36
C VAL A 1076 -30.20 40.62 -2.11
N SER A 1077 -30.40 40.57 -3.42
CA SER A 1077 -29.84 39.53 -4.29
C SER A 1077 -28.35 39.78 -4.53
N VAL A 1078 -27.52 38.77 -4.32
CA VAL A 1078 -26.06 38.90 -4.49
C VAL A 1078 -25.62 39.05 -5.94
N LYS A 1079 -26.50 38.70 -6.88
CA LYS A 1079 -26.25 38.84 -8.32
C LYS A 1079 -26.28 40.30 -8.78
N ASP A 1080 -26.92 41.16 -8.00
CA ASP A 1080 -27.07 42.59 -8.30
C ASP A 1080 -26.01 43.46 -7.60
N ILE A 1081 -25.12 42.86 -6.79
CA ILE A 1081 -24.05 43.57 -6.08
C ILE A 1081 -22.93 43.96 -7.05
N PRO A 1082 -22.59 45.26 -7.18
CA PRO A 1082 -21.48 45.71 -8.02
C PRO A 1082 -20.12 45.37 -7.38
N LEU A 1083 -19.29 44.62 -8.11
CA LEU A 1083 -17.97 44.15 -7.65
C LEU A 1083 -16.88 45.25 -7.58
N ASN A 1084 -17.23 46.49 -7.89
CA ASN A 1084 -16.36 47.66 -7.84
C ASN A 1084 -16.90 48.75 -6.88
N ASN A 1085 -17.78 48.39 -5.94
CA ASN A 1085 -18.31 49.34 -4.96
C ASN A 1085 -17.18 49.96 -4.12
N GLU A 1086 -17.01 51.29 -4.18
CA GLU A 1086 -15.88 52.01 -3.57
C GLU A 1086 -15.80 51.81 -2.04
N GLU A 1087 -16.93 51.90 -1.33
CA GLU A 1087 -16.97 51.72 0.12
C GLU A 1087 -16.59 50.28 0.52
N THR A 1088 -17.04 49.30 -0.25
CA THR A 1088 -16.68 47.89 -0.06
C THR A 1088 -15.21 47.65 -0.35
N MET A 1089 -14.67 48.23 -1.43
CA MET A 1089 -13.23 48.14 -1.75
C MET A 1089 -12.37 48.77 -0.65
N GLY A 1090 -12.84 49.86 -0.03
CA GLY A 1090 -12.13 50.56 1.03
C GLY A 1090 -11.87 49.72 2.30
N ILE A 1091 -12.60 48.62 2.53
CA ILE A 1091 -12.34 47.78 3.72
C ILE A 1091 -11.05 46.97 3.57
N PHE A 1092 -10.56 46.77 2.35
CA PHE A 1092 -9.32 46.03 2.08
C PHE A 1092 -8.07 46.86 2.36
N THR A 1093 -8.20 48.18 2.51
CA THR A 1093 -7.10 49.13 2.79
C THR A 1093 -7.28 49.90 4.10
N GLY A 1094 -8.44 49.83 4.74
CA GLY A 1094 -8.68 50.49 6.02
C GLY A 1094 -9.97 50.08 6.70
N THR A 1095 -10.26 50.68 7.86
CA THR A 1095 -11.50 50.45 8.64
C THR A 1095 -12.56 51.53 8.43
N LYS A 1096 -12.20 52.64 7.75
CA LYS A 1096 -13.06 53.82 7.59
C LYS A 1096 -14.46 53.50 7.04
N PRO A 1097 -14.65 52.63 6.03
CA PRO A 1097 -15.99 52.32 5.52
C PRO A 1097 -16.89 51.60 6.54
N LEU A 1098 -16.31 51.01 7.58
CA LEU A 1098 -17.05 50.36 8.67
C LEU A 1098 -17.43 51.34 9.79
N GLY A 1099 -17.02 52.60 9.71
CA GLY A 1099 -17.30 53.61 10.73
C GLY A 1099 -16.59 53.39 12.07
N ILE A 1100 -15.52 52.59 12.10
CA ILE A 1100 -14.74 52.24 13.31
C ILE A 1100 -13.26 52.58 13.15
N CYS A 1101 -12.57 52.78 14.27
CA CYS A 1101 -11.13 53.03 14.33
C CYS A 1101 -10.32 51.72 14.43
N ALA A 1102 -9.10 51.70 13.89
CA ALA A 1102 -8.24 50.51 13.87
C ALA A 1102 -7.92 49.97 15.27
N GLU A 1103 -7.81 50.86 16.25
CA GLU A 1103 -7.52 50.53 17.65
C GLU A 1103 -8.68 49.80 18.35
N GLU A 1104 -9.93 49.97 17.88
CA GLU A 1104 -11.10 49.35 18.50
C GLU A 1104 -11.18 47.83 18.23
N ILE A 1105 -10.57 47.39 17.13
CA ILE A 1105 -10.58 45.99 16.68
C ILE A 1105 -9.18 45.36 16.57
N ASP A 1106 -8.14 46.09 17.01
CA ASP A 1106 -6.72 45.69 16.89
C ASP A 1106 -6.37 45.24 15.45
N CYS A 1107 -6.81 46.01 14.45
CA CYS A 1107 -6.66 45.67 13.04
C CYS A 1107 -6.70 46.92 12.14
N GLU A 1108 -5.69 47.09 11.29
CA GLU A 1108 -5.57 48.26 10.39
C GLU A 1108 -6.50 48.19 9.17
N VAL A 1109 -6.98 46.99 8.81
CA VAL A 1109 -7.90 46.75 7.67
C VAL A 1109 -9.26 46.23 8.13
N GLY A 1110 -10.31 46.47 7.34
CA GLY A 1110 -11.69 46.09 7.65
C GLY A 1110 -12.10 44.66 7.26
N THR A 1111 -11.17 43.74 6.99
CA THR A 1111 -11.50 42.41 6.41
C THR A 1111 -11.74 41.29 7.42
N LEU A 1112 -11.81 41.56 8.73
CA LEU A 1112 -12.14 40.54 9.74
C LEU A 1112 -13.43 39.78 9.39
N GLY A 1113 -13.39 38.43 9.43
CA GLY A 1113 -14.54 37.59 9.09
C GLY A 1113 -14.83 37.45 7.60
N ILE A 1114 -14.13 38.17 6.71
CA ILE A 1114 -14.26 37.99 5.26
C ILE A 1114 -13.47 36.73 4.85
N PRO A 1115 -14.08 35.77 4.12
CA PRO A 1115 -13.38 34.58 3.64
C PRO A 1115 -12.12 34.95 2.85
N GLU A 1116 -11.06 34.17 3.01
CA GLU A 1116 -9.68 34.44 2.54
C GLU A 1116 -9.00 35.64 3.20
N PHE A 1117 -9.60 36.82 3.11
CA PHE A 1117 -8.98 38.09 3.49
C PHE A 1117 -8.97 38.38 4.99
N GLY A 1118 -9.71 37.61 5.79
CA GLY A 1118 -9.85 37.81 7.22
C GLY A 1118 -8.74 37.18 8.07
N THR A 1119 -7.84 36.38 7.51
CA THR A 1119 -6.77 35.74 8.30
C THR A 1119 -5.66 36.72 8.65
N LYS A 1120 -4.96 36.51 9.78
CA LYS A 1120 -3.84 37.40 10.19
C LYS A 1120 -2.77 37.51 9.10
N PHE A 1121 -2.49 36.42 8.40
CA PHE A 1121 -1.51 36.38 7.32
C PHE A 1121 -1.94 37.26 6.14
N VAL A 1122 -3.17 37.10 5.63
CA VAL A 1122 -3.64 37.87 4.47
C VAL A 1122 -3.86 39.34 4.81
N ARG A 1123 -4.29 39.66 6.04
CA ARG A 1123 -4.38 41.05 6.49
C ARG A 1123 -3.03 41.76 6.48
N GLN A 1124 -1.93 41.07 6.80
CA GLN A 1124 -0.60 41.64 6.65
C GLN A 1124 -0.26 41.93 5.18
N ILE A 1125 -0.59 41.01 4.27
CA ILE A 1125 -0.40 41.23 2.82
C ILE A 1125 -1.18 42.46 2.35
N LEU A 1126 -2.45 42.61 2.79
CA LEU A 1126 -3.26 43.78 2.46
C LEU A 1126 -2.63 45.09 2.96
N ILE A 1127 -2.11 45.10 4.19
CA ILE A 1127 -1.39 46.25 4.76
C ILE A 1127 -0.16 46.59 3.91
N ASP A 1128 0.62 45.57 3.53
CA ASP A 1128 1.86 45.74 2.76
C ASP A 1128 1.62 46.17 1.31
N THR A 1129 0.45 45.82 0.73
CA THR A 1129 0.17 45.98 -0.70
C THR A 1129 -0.83 47.09 -1.04
N GLN A 1130 -1.70 47.48 -0.11
CA GLN A 1130 -2.72 48.54 -0.28
C GLN A 1130 -3.48 48.45 -1.62
N PRO A 1131 -4.23 47.36 -1.89
CA PRO A 1131 -4.88 47.14 -3.18
C PRO A 1131 -5.97 48.19 -3.48
N GLU A 1132 -6.00 48.71 -4.70
CA GLU A 1132 -6.97 49.69 -5.19
C GLU A 1132 -7.98 49.10 -6.19
N THR A 1133 -7.67 47.93 -6.76
CA THR A 1133 -8.47 47.30 -7.82
C THR A 1133 -8.92 45.88 -7.49
N PHE A 1134 -9.98 45.41 -8.17
CA PHE A 1134 -10.44 44.03 -8.07
C PHE A 1134 -9.39 43.04 -8.58
N ALA A 1135 -8.69 43.36 -9.67
CA ALA A 1135 -7.60 42.54 -10.18
C ALA A 1135 -6.46 42.37 -9.15
N GLU A 1136 -6.14 43.39 -8.36
CA GLU A 1136 -5.14 43.29 -7.28
C GLU A 1136 -5.61 42.37 -6.15
N LEU A 1137 -6.89 42.39 -5.79
CA LEU A 1137 -7.46 41.42 -4.83
C LEU A 1137 -7.33 39.99 -5.35
N VAL A 1138 -7.55 39.76 -6.66
CA VAL A 1138 -7.34 38.44 -7.28
C VAL A 1138 -5.87 38.01 -7.18
N ARG A 1139 -4.92 38.93 -7.41
CA ARG A 1139 -3.49 38.64 -7.24
C ARG A 1139 -3.13 38.33 -5.79
N ILE A 1140 -3.67 39.08 -4.83
CA ILE A 1140 -3.46 38.83 -3.38
C ILE A 1140 -4.05 37.48 -2.96
N SER A 1141 -5.23 37.12 -3.48
CA SER A 1141 -5.81 35.79 -3.28
C SER A 1141 -4.86 34.69 -3.77
N GLY A 1142 -4.22 34.86 -4.93
CA GLY A 1142 -3.18 33.94 -5.39
C GLY A 1142 -1.94 33.90 -4.49
N LEU A 1143 -1.40 35.06 -4.11
CA LEU A 1143 -0.18 35.20 -3.31
C LEU A 1143 -0.32 34.66 -1.87
N SER A 1144 -1.52 34.73 -1.32
CA SER A 1144 -1.83 34.26 0.03
C SER A 1144 -1.93 32.73 0.14
N HIS A 1145 -1.95 32.02 -0.99
CA HIS A 1145 -2.20 30.59 -1.03
C HIS A 1145 -1.04 29.79 -1.62
N GLY A 1146 -0.35 29.06 -0.73
CA GLY A 1146 0.75 28.17 -1.09
C GLY A 1146 2.02 28.48 -0.31
N THR A 1147 2.73 27.43 0.11
CA THR A 1147 4.02 27.57 0.78
C THR A 1147 5.05 28.16 -0.19
N ASP A 1148 5.85 29.11 0.31
CA ASP A 1148 6.90 29.82 -0.43
C ASP A 1148 6.42 30.62 -1.66
N VAL A 1149 5.15 31.05 -1.67
CA VAL A 1149 4.61 31.99 -2.68
C VAL A 1149 4.85 33.44 -2.26
N TRP A 1150 4.40 33.83 -1.07
CA TRP A 1150 4.62 35.17 -0.51
C TRP A 1150 5.89 35.23 0.36
N ILE A 1151 5.88 34.55 1.51
CA ILE A 1151 7.01 34.50 2.45
C ILE A 1151 8.21 33.82 1.77
N ASN A 1152 9.42 34.34 1.98
CA ASN A 1152 10.67 33.90 1.36
C ASN A 1152 10.73 34.05 -0.18
N ASN A 1153 9.75 34.73 -0.79
CA ASN A 1153 9.62 34.85 -2.24
C ASN A 1153 9.07 36.22 -2.66
N ALA A 1154 7.79 36.33 -3.07
CA ALA A 1154 7.24 37.57 -3.61
C ALA A 1154 7.34 38.76 -2.63
N HIS A 1155 7.21 38.52 -1.33
CA HIS A 1155 7.36 39.55 -0.30
C HIS A 1155 8.76 40.20 -0.34
N ASP A 1156 9.81 39.40 -0.45
CA ASP A 1156 11.19 39.91 -0.50
C ASP A 1156 11.44 40.65 -1.82
N LEU A 1157 10.91 40.15 -2.94
CA LEU A 1157 11.03 40.81 -4.25
C LEU A 1157 10.38 42.19 -4.27
N ILE A 1158 9.22 42.35 -3.63
CA ILE A 1158 8.51 43.62 -3.52
C ILE A 1158 9.23 44.56 -2.56
N ARG A 1159 9.59 44.08 -1.35
CA ARG A 1159 10.28 44.88 -0.34
C ARG A 1159 11.63 45.39 -0.85
N ASP A 1160 12.37 44.56 -1.56
CA ASP A 1160 13.71 44.89 -2.06
C ASP A 1160 13.66 45.65 -3.40
N ASN A 1161 12.47 46.06 -3.87
CA ASN A 1161 12.21 46.79 -5.12
C ASN A 1161 12.75 46.08 -6.38
N VAL A 1162 12.79 44.75 -6.37
CA VAL A 1162 13.21 43.92 -7.53
C VAL A 1162 12.07 43.78 -8.55
N ALA A 1163 10.83 43.68 -8.07
CA ALA A 1163 9.61 43.55 -8.88
C ALA A 1163 8.41 44.18 -8.15
N GLY A 1164 7.46 44.78 -8.87
CA GLY A 1164 6.24 45.32 -8.28
C GLY A 1164 5.15 44.26 -8.09
N LEU A 1165 4.06 44.62 -7.39
CA LEU A 1165 2.92 43.71 -7.17
C LEU A 1165 2.32 43.17 -8.49
N LYS A 1166 2.35 43.96 -9.56
CA LYS A 1166 1.88 43.55 -10.90
C LYS A 1166 2.83 42.58 -11.63
N ASP A 1167 4.10 42.53 -11.23
CA ASP A 1167 5.16 41.79 -11.93
C ASP A 1167 5.46 40.43 -11.25
N VAL A 1168 5.15 40.27 -9.96
CA VAL A 1168 5.37 39.01 -9.23
C VAL A 1168 4.45 37.87 -9.73
N ILE A 1169 4.83 36.63 -9.47
CA ILE A 1169 4.03 35.47 -9.84
C ILE A 1169 2.93 35.30 -8.79
N SER A 1170 1.67 35.57 -9.16
CA SER A 1170 0.53 35.48 -8.24
C SER A 1170 -0.33 34.24 -8.50
N THR A 1171 -0.40 33.80 -9.76
CA THR A 1171 -1.16 32.63 -10.18
C THR A 1171 -0.36 31.82 -11.19
N ARG A 1172 -0.74 30.55 -11.41
CA ARG A 1172 -0.03 29.71 -12.40
C ARG A 1172 -0.20 30.25 -13.83
N ASP A 1173 -1.34 30.87 -14.13
CA ASP A 1173 -1.65 31.46 -15.42
C ASP A 1173 -0.62 32.54 -15.80
N ASP A 1174 -0.15 33.33 -14.81
CA ASP A 1174 0.89 34.35 -14.99
C ASP A 1174 2.17 33.75 -15.59
N ILE A 1175 2.55 32.54 -15.15
CA ILE A 1175 3.75 31.85 -15.64
C ILE A 1175 3.60 31.51 -17.12
N MET A 1176 2.51 30.86 -17.49
CA MET A 1176 2.30 30.43 -18.87
C MET A 1176 2.24 31.64 -19.81
N ASN A 1177 1.45 32.65 -19.44
CA ASN A 1177 1.27 33.84 -20.27
C ASN A 1177 2.58 34.65 -20.41
N TYR A 1178 3.33 34.81 -19.31
CA TYR A 1178 4.60 35.49 -19.34
C TYR A 1178 5.59 34.76 -20.26
N LEU A 1179 5.75 33.44 -20.12
CA LEU A 1179 6.68 32.67 -20.94
C LEU A 1179 6.32 32.69 -22.43
N ILE A 1180 5.03 32.61 -22.78
CA ILE A 1180 4.57 32.75 -24.16
C ILE A 1180 4.90 34.15 -24.69
N SER A 1181 4.70 35.21 -23.89
CA SER A 1181 5.04 36.58 -24.28
C SER A 1181 6.55 36.79 -24.51
N ARG A 1182 7.39 35.97 -23.86
CA ARG A 1182 8.85 35.94 -24.04
C ARG A 1182 9.30 35.08 -25.23
N GLY A 1183 8.37 34.42 -25.93
CA GLY A 1183 8.64 33.64 -27.14
C GLY A 1183 8.83 32.14 -26.91
N LEU A 1184 8.64 31.62 -25.69
CA LEU A 1184 8.66 30.18 -25.46
C LEU A 1184 7.44 29.52 -26.13
N SER A 1185 7.60 28.26 -26.53
CA SER A 1185 6.48 27.51 -27.12
C SER A 1185 5.32 27.37 -26.11
N PRO A 1186 4.05 27.41 -26.55
CA PRO A 1186 2.92 27.26 -25.64
C PRO A 1186 2.94 25.95 -24.84
N LYS A 1187 3.39 24.84 -25.46
CA LYS A 1187 3.51 23.52 -24.82
C LYS A 1187 4.60 23.49 -23.75
N THR A 1188 5.77 24.08 -24.02
CA THR A 1188 6.83 24.23 -23.02
C THR A 1188 6.34 25.08 -21.85
N SER A 1189 5.73 26.23 -22.14
CA SER A 1189 5.22 27.17 -21.14
C SER A 1189 4.17 26.53 -20.23
N PHE A 1190 3.24 25.74 -20.78
CA PHE A 1190 2.28 24.95 -20.03
C PHE A 1190 2.93 23.91 -19.12
N THR A 1191 3.93 23.18 -19.65
CA THR A 1191 4.65 22.16 -18.88
C THR A 1191 5.42 22.78 -17.70
N ILE A 1192 6.07 23.92 -17.93
CA ILE A 1192 6.77 24.68 -16.89
C ILE A 1192 5.77 25.14 -15.80
N MET A 1193 4.66 25.76 -16.22
CA MET A 1193 3.59 26.17 -15.31
C MET A 1193 3.09 25.00 -14.44
N GLU A 1194 2.78 23.85 -15.04
CA GLU A 1194 2.26 22.69 -14.32
C GLU A 1194 3.27 22.05 -13.37
N ASN A 1195 4.58 22.13 -13.66
CA ASN A 1195 5.62 21.67 -12.75
C ASN A 1195 5.76 22.60 -11.53
N ILE A 1196 5.83 23.91 -11.76
CA ILE A 1196 6.00 24.92 -10.71
C ILE A 1196 4.81 24.90 -9.75
N ARG A 1197 3.56 24.89 -10.27
CA ARG A 1197 2.37 24.88 -9.41
C ARG A 1197 2.24 23.62 -8.54
N LYS A 1198 2.97 22.55 -8.86
CA LYS A 1198 3.05 21.29 -8.09
C LYS A 1198 4.30 21.22 -7.21
N GLY A 1199 5.09 22.28 -7.13
CA GLY A 1199 6.31 22.32 -6.32
C GLY A 1199 7.44 21.45 -6.85
N LYS A 1200 7.39 21.03 -8.12
CA LYS A 1200 8.43 20.19 -8.74
C LYS A 1200 9.66 20.99 -9.18
N GLY A 1201 9.58 22.32 -9.15
CA GLY A 1201 10.63 23.22 -9.64
C GLY A 1201 10.87 23.13 -11.15
N LEU A 1202 11.93 23.78 -11.60
CA LEU A 1202 12.41 23.78 -12.97
C LEU A 1202 13.43 22.66 -13.19
N THR A 1203 13.47 22.11 -14.41
CA THR A 1203 14.57 21.24 -14.83
C THR A 1203 15.71 22.10 -15.34
N LEU A 1204 16.95 21.57 -15.32
CA LEU A 1204 18.11 22.27 -15.89
C LEU A 1204 17.87 22.73 -17.35
N GLY A 1205 17.14 21.93 -18.14
CA GLY A 1205 16.76 22.30 -19.51
C GLY A 1205 15.78 23.47 -19.57
N HIS A 1206 14.76 23.48 -18.71
CA HIS A 1206 13.80 24.59 -18.65
C HIS A 1206 14.45 25.90 -18.22
N GLU A 1207 15.36 25.86 -17.23
CA GLU A 1207 16.07 27.06 -16.79
C GLU A 1207 16.91 27.67 -17.92
N GLN A 1208 17.60 26.82 -18.69
CA GLN A 1208 18.40 27.27 -19.82
C GLN A 1208 17.52 27.89 -20.90
N GLU A 1209 16.41 27.24 -21.27
CA GLU A 1209 15.47 27.76 -22.27
C GLU A 1209 14.85 29.10 -21.85
N MET A 1210 14.49 29.24 -20.56
CA MET A 1210 14.02 30.50 -19.99
C MET A 1210 15.08 31.61 -20.10
N LYS A 1211 16.35 31.30 -19.80
CA LYS A 1211 17.47 32.26 -19.93
C LYS A 1211 17.71 32.67 -21.38
N GLU A 1212 17.66 31.73 -22.32
CA GLU A 1212 17.83 31.97 -23.76
C GLU A 1212 16.75 32.93 -24.31
N HIS A 1213 15.54 32.92 -23.74
CA HIS A 1213 14.45 33.85 -24.06
C HIS A 1213 14.43 35.11 -23.16
N GLY A 1214 15.53 35.33 -22.42
CA GLY A 1214 15.76 36.53 -21.61
C GLY A 1214 14.87 36.64 -20.36
N VAL A 1215 14.36 35.53 -19.82
CA VAL A 1215 13.67 35.54 -18.53
C VAL A 1215 14.67 35.91 -17.42
N PRO A 1216 14.37 36.90 -16.55
CA PRO A 1216 15.26 37.31 -15.48
C PRO A 1216 15.57 36.19 -14.47
N GLN A 1217 16.76 36.21 -13.88
CA GLN A 1217 17.17 35.20 -12.90
C GLN A 1217 16.26 35.18 -11.65
N TRP A 1218 15.83 36.34 -11.16
CA TRP A 1218 14.91 36.41 -10.02
C TRP A 1218 13.59 35.66 -10.28
N TYR A 1219 13.11 35.66 -11.53
CA TYR A 1219 11.87 34.97 -11.91
C TYR A 1219 12.07 33.46 -11.88
N ILE A 1220 13.23 32.98 -12.36
CA ILE A 1220 13.64 31.57 -12.30
C ILE A 1220 13.76 31.11 -10.85
N ASP A 1221 14.41 31.91 -9.99
CA ASP A 1221 14.56 31.62 -8.58
C ASP A 1221 13.21 31.56 -7.86
N SER A 1222 12.29 32.48 -8.20
CA SER A 1222 10.92 32.48 -7.68
C SER A 1222 10.16 31.21 -8.06
N CYS A 1223 10.24 30.78 -9.33
CA CYS A 1223 9.64 29.53 -9.81
C CYS A 1223 10.12 28.29 -9.04
N ASN A 1224 11.39 28.23 -8.64
CA ASN A 1224 11.97 27.10 -7.90
C ASN A 1224 11.57 27.07 -6.41
N LYS A 1225 11.13 28.21 -5.86
CA LYS A 1225 10.68 28.32 -4.47
C LYS A 1225 9.26 27.81 -4.27
N ILE A 1226 8.35 28.19 -5.17
CA ILE A 1226 6.90 27.90 -5.09
C ILE A 1226 6.64 26.41 -4.90
N LYS A 1227 5.92 26.04 -3.83
CA LYS A 1227 5.52 24.65 -3.56
C LYS A 1227 4.13 24.30 -4.07
N TYR A 1228 3.24 25.29 -4.14
CA TYR A 1228 1.88 25.15 -4.61
C TYR A 1228 1.34 26.51 -5.07
N MET A 1229 0.47 26.55 -6.09
CA MET A 1229 -0.12 27.81 -6.56
C MET A 1229 -1.48 27.63 -7.24
N PHE A 1230 -2.39 28.60 -7.04
CA PHE A 1230 -3.74 28.60 -7.60
C PHE A 1230 -3.82 28.99 -9.09
N PRO A 1231 -4.85 28.53 -9.82
CA PRO A 1231 -5.29 29.15 -11.06
C PRO A 1231 -6.00 30.47 -10.83
N LYS A 1232 -5.85 31.41 -11.77
CA LYS A 1232 -6.52 32.72 -11.76
C LYS A 1232 -8.04 32.61 -11.71
N ALA A 1233 -8.62 31.61 -12.39
CA ALA A 1233 -10.05 31.34 -12.33
C ALA A 1233 -10.56 31.04 -10.90
N HIS A 1234 -9.79 30.26 -10.13
CA HIS A 1234 -10.14 29.95 -8.75
C HIS A 1234 -10.04 31.19 -7.87
N ALA A 1235 -8.93 31.93 -7.96
CA ALA A 1235 -8.75 33.18 -7.22
C ALA A 1235 -9.87 34.18 -7.53
N THR A 1236 -10.23 34.35 -8.81
CA THR A 1236 -11.32 35.23 -9.24
C THR A 1236 -12.65 34.83 -8.61
N ALA A 1237 -13.04 33.55 -8.70
CA ALA A 1237 -14.29 33.08 -8.13
C ALA A 1237 -14.38 33.32 -6.61
N TYR A 1238 -13.30 33.08 -5.87
CA TYR A 1238 -13.25 33.30 -4.43
C TYR A 1238 -13.33 34.78 -4.08
N VAL A 1239 -12.60 35.64 -4.80
CA VAL A 1239 -12.66 37.10 -4.58
C VAL A 1239 -14.07 37.63 -4.88
N MET A 1240 -14.76 37.17 -5.93
CA MET A 1240 -16.15 37.56 -6.20
C MET A 1240 -17.07 37.25 -5.01
N MET A 1241 -16.94 36.05 -4.41
CA MET A 1241 -17.74 35.68 -3.24
C MET A 1241 -17.38 36.49 -1.99
N SER A 1242 -16.09 36.63 -1.70
CA SER A 1242 -15.60 37.40 -0.56
C SER A 1242 -16.00 38.87 -0.67
N PHE A 1243 -15.99 39.44 -1.88
CA PHE A 1243 -16.44 40.80 -2.13
C PHE A 1243 -17.94 40.96 -1.91
N ARG A 1244 -18.77 39.99 -2.35
CA ARG A 1244 -20.21 39.99 -2.06
C ARG A 1244 -20.49 39.95 -0.55
N ILE A 1245 -19.76 39.13 0.21
CA ILE A 1245 -19.88 39.11 1.68
C ILE A 1245 -19.39 40.43 2.30
N ALA A 1246 -18.30 40.99 1.78
CA ALA A 1246 -17.79 42.29 2.20
C ALA A 1246 -18.80 43.43 1.99
N TYR A 1247 -19.58 43.37 0.91
CA TYR A 1247 -20.66 44.32 0.66
C TYR A 1247 -21.71 44.28 1.77
N PHE A 1248 -22.16 43.09 2.19
CA PHE A 1248 -23.07 42.97 3.33
C PHE A 1248 -22.44 43.48 4.62
N LYS A 1249 -21.15 43.22 4.85
CA LYS A 1249 -20.45 43.75 6.03
C LYS A 1249 -20.48 45.28 6.11
N VAL A 1250 -20.40 45.97 4.97
CA VAL A 1250 -20.43 47.44 4.92
C VAL A 1250 -21.86 47.98 5.01
N HIS A 1251 -22.77 47.42 4.22
CA HIS A 1251 -24.11 47.99 4.01
C HIS A 1251 -25.20 47.40 4.93
N TYR A 1252 -24.96 46.21 5.48
CA TYR A 1252 -25.88 45.44 6.34
C TYR A 1252 -25.14 44.77 7.52
N PRO A 1253 -24.37 45.52 8.33
CA PRO A 1253 -23.42 44.94 9.31
C PRO A 1253 -24.04 44.07 10.42
N GLU A 1254 -25.36 44.16 10.67
CA GLU A 1254 -26.06 43.34 11.66
C GLU A 1254 -26.41 41.92 11.15
N ALA A 1255 -26.55 41.77 9.82
CA ALA A 1255 -26.83 40.49 9.16
C ALA A 1255 -25.54 39.69 8.99
#